data_AF-A0A091NTA4-F1
#
_entry.id   AF-A0A091NTA4-F1
#
_cell.length_a   1.000
_cell.length_b   1.000
_cell.length_c   1.000
_cell.angle_alpha   90.00
_cell.angle_beta   90.00
_cell.angle_gamma   90.00
#
_symmetry.space_group_name_H-M   'P 1'
#
loop_
_entity.id
_entity.type
_entity.pdbx_description
1 polymer ?
#
loop_
_entity_poly.entity_id
_entity_poly.type
_entity_poly.pdbx_seq_one_letter_code
_entity_poly.pdbx_strand_id
1 'polypeptide(L)'
;MASVFRSEEMSLMQLFLQVEAAYCCVAELGELGLVQFRDLNVTVNSFQRKFVNEVRRCESLERILRFLENEMEDSAEIVKLEKYPETPLPREMIDMETVLEKLEAELLEANQNQQTLKQNFLELTELKHLLKKTQDFFEAETNLPDDFFSEDTSGLLELRTTSAAAAAKLGFTAGVIKRERMIPFERLLWRVCRGNIYLRYTEMDTPLEDPVTREEVKKNVFIIFYQGEQLKQKIKKICDGFRATVYPCPESATERREMLDGVNTRIEDLNTVITQTESHRQQLLREAAASLWSWGIKVKKIKAIYHILNCCNIDVTQQCVIAEIWFPVADAGRIKRALHQGMERSGSTIAPILTAIHTKMAPPTFNRTNKFTAGFQNIVDAYGVGNYREMNPAPYTIITFPFLFAVMFGDCGHGAVMLGFALWMVINEKSLLAQKSTNEIWNTFFSGRYLILLMGIFSMYTGFIYNDCFSKSFNIFGSSWHIIPMFKNNTWNKDVLLGNTVLQLDPAVPGVYSGNPYPFGIDPIWNIASNKLTFLNSYKMKMSVVVGIVHMIFGVILSLFNHIYFKKYMNIILQFIPEMIFIISLFGYLVFMIIFKWCHFDVHSSQSAPSILIHFINMFLFNYSDSSNAPLYLHQKEVQSFLVIFALIAVPWMLLIKPFILRANHQKAQSMV
;
A
#
# COMPACT_ATOMS: atom_id res chain seq x y z
N MET A 1 -2.30 35.27 -0.16
CA MET A 1 -3.15 34.54 0.81
C MET A 1 -3.42 33.17 0.22
N ALA A 2 -3.08 32.09 0.94
CA ALA A 2 -3.32 30.72 0.48
C ALA A 2 -4.82 30.47 0.43
N SER A 3 -5.37 30.38 -0.77
CA SER A 3 -6.79 30.11 -0.99
C SER A 3 -6.97 28.59 -0.94
N VAL A 4 -7.41 28.04 0.20
CA VAL A 4 -7.84 26.63 0.24
C VAL A 4 -9.17 26.45 -0.52
N PHE A 5 -9.94 27.53 -0.67
CA PHE A 5 -11.26 27.54 -1.30
C PHE A 5 -11.24 27.34 -2.82
N ARG A 6 -10.15 27.72 -3.50
CA ARG A 6 -9.97 27.61 -4.96
C ARG A 6 -8.51 27.34 -5.26
N SER A 7 -8.24 26.73 -6.41
CA SER A 7 -6.86 26.51 -6.85
C SER A 7 -6.04 27.80 -6.94
N GLU A 8 -4.74 27.66 -6.76
CA GLU A 8 -3.80 28.78 -6.88
C GLU A 8 -3.72 29.31 -8.31
N GLU A 9 -3.35 30.58 -8.43
CA GLU A 9 -3.07 31.18 -9.74
C GLU A 9 -1.72 30.70 -10.24
N MET A 10 -1.68 30.27 -11.51
CA MET A 10 -0.56 29.60 -12.15
C MET A 10 -0.13 30.44 -13.34
N SER A 11 1.18 30.58 -13.51
CA SER A 11 1.76 31.23 -14.67
C SER A 11 2.68 30.28 -15.42
N LEU A 12 2.55 30.24 -16.75
CA LEU A 12 3.50 29.58 -17.62
C LEU A 12 4.66 30.56 -17.89
N MET A 13 5.87 30.14 -17.57
CA MET A 13 7.05 30.95 -17.83
C MET A 13 8.09 30.14 -18.60
N GLN A 14 8.78 30.84 -19.50
CA GLN A 14 9.94 30.34 -20.19
C GLN A 14 11.18 30.69 -19.39
N LEU A 15 11.99 29.68 -19.11
CA LEU A 15 13.23 29.78 -18.40
C LEU A 15 14.38 29.58 -19.38
N PHE A 16 15.31 30.54 -19.42
CA PHE A 16 16.55 30.44 -20.17
C PHE A 16 17.70 30.24 -19.19
N LEU A 17 18.38 29.10 -19.32
CA LEU A 17 19.53 28.71 -18.50
C LEU A 17 20.75 28.53 -19.39
N GLN A 18 21.92 28.94 -18.91
CA GLN A 18 23.18 28.54 -19.54
C GLN A 18 23.45 27.05 -19.26
N VAL A 19 24.06 26.32 -20.20
CA VAL A 19 24.32 24.88 -20.05
C VAL A 19 25.12 24.54 -18.78
N GLU A 20 26.08 25.37 -18.39
CA GLU A 20 26.90 25.16 -17.18
C GLU A 20 26.11 25.32 -15.88
N ALA A 21 25.20 26.30 -15.83
CA ALA A 21 24.36 26.57 -14.67
C ALA A 21 23.10 25.70 -14.61
N ALA A 22 22.73 25.03 -15.72
CA ALA A 22 21.46 24.31 -15.85
C ALA A 22 21.30 23.21 -14.79
N TYR A 23 22.35 22.44 -14.52
CA TYR A 23 22.31 21.37 -13.51
C TYR A 23 22.05 21.93 -12.11
N CYS A 24 22.83 22.92 -11.67
CA CYS A 24 22.68 23.53 -10.35
C CYS A 24 21.33 24.25 -10.19
N CYS A 25 20.87 24.95 -11.22
CA CYS A 25 19.56 25.61 -11.19
C CYS A 25 18.41 24.61 -11.08
N VAL A 26 18.43 23.52 -11.86
CA VAL A 26 17.39 22.47 -11.77
C VAL A 26 17.45 21.75 -10.43
N ALA A 27 18.64 21.55 -9.85
CA ALA A 27 18.81 20.99 -8.51
C ALA A 27 18.13 21.86 -7.43
N GLU A 28 18.38 23.17 -7.42
CA GLU A 28 17.74 24.11 -6.48
C GLU A 28 16.23 24.21 -6.69
N LEU A 29 15.77 24.20 -7.95
CA LEU A 29 14.34 24.14 -8.27
C LEU A 29 13.70 22.85 -7.75
N GLY A 30 14.44 21.73 -7.80
CA GLY A 30 14.02 20.44 -7.27
C GLY A 30 13.91 20.42 -5.74
N GLU A 31 14.87 21.00 -5.02
CA GLU A 31 14.81 21.14 -3.56
C GLU A 31 13.65 22.03 -3.11
N LEU A 32 13.30 23.04 -3.92
CA LEU A 32 12.16 23.92 -3.65
C LEU A 32 10.81 23.24 -3.97
N GLY A 33 10.73 22.41 -5.02
CA GLY A 33 9.59 21.53 -5.29
C GLY A 33 8.26 22.20 -5.66
N LEU A 34 8.28 23.43 -6.18
CA LEU A 34 7.06 24.21 -6.55
C LEU A 34 6.87 24.36 -8.07
N VAL A 35 7.73 23.71 -8.86
CA VAL A 35 7.79 23.90 -10.31
C VAL A 35 7.44 22.61 -11.03
N GLN A 36 6.55 22.70 -12.03
CA GLN A 36 6.27 21.61 -12.95
C GLN A 36 6.85 21.92 -14.32
N PHE A 37 7.78 21.09 -14.77
CA PHE A 37 8.37 21.18 -16.12
C PHE A 37 7.42 20.61 -17.15
N ARG A 38 7.30 21.28 -18.29
CA ARG A 38 6.65 20.75 -19.48
C ARG A 38 7.69 20.09 -20.38
N ASP A 39 7.33 18.93 -20.93
CA ASP A 39 8.15 18.28 -21.95
C ASP A 39 8.03 19.06 -23.26
N LEU A 40 9.15 19.62 -23.72
CA LEU A 40 9.26 20.30 -25.00
C LEU A 40 9.62 19.33 -26.14
N ASN A 41 10.11 18.14 -25.80
CA ASN A 41 10.67 17.15 -26.72
C ASN A 41 9.77 15.92 -26.83
N VAL A 42 8.44 16.12 -26.90
CA VAL A 42 7.44 15.03 -26.96
C VAL A 42 7.58 14.19 -28.24
N THR A 43 7.99 14.82 -29.35
CA THR A 43 8.17 14.14 -30.64
C THR A 43 9.47 13.37 -30.77
N VAL A 44 10.39 13.51 -29.81
CA VAL A 44 11.73 12.90 -29.85
C VAL A 44 11.73 11.64 -28.97
N ASN A 45 12.18 10.53 -29.54
CA ASN A 45 12.32 9.28 -28.81
C ASN A 45 13.29 9.42 -27.64
N SER A 46 13.04 8.70 -26.55
CA SER A 46 13.84 8.78 -25.32
C SER A 46 15.34 8.57 -25.56
N PHE A 47 15.74 7.72 -26.51
CA PHE A 47 17.15 7.42 -26.82
C PHE A 47 17.88 8.55 -27.57
N GLN A 48 17.15 9.43 -28.26
CA GLN A 48 17.72 10.52 -29.04
C GLN A 48 17.93 11.78 -28.19
N ARG A 49 17.47 11.78 -26.94
CA ARG A 49 17.65 12.89 -26.01
C ARG A 49 19.13 13.00 -25.61
N LYS A 50 19.58 14.22 -25.32
CA LYS A 50 21.01 14.51 -25.11
C LYS A 50 21.60 13.81 -23.89
N PHE A 51 20.89 13.79 -22.76
CA PHE A 51 21.42 13.30 -21.48
C PHE A 51 21.10 11.83 -21.19
N VAL A 52 20.97 10.99 -22.22
CA VAL A 52 20.60 9.57 -22.05
C VAL A 52 21.75 8.76 -21.45
N ASN A 53 22.98 9.10 -21.82
CA ASN A 53 24.17 8.39 -21.34
C ASN A 53 24.33 8.59 -19.82
N GLU A 54 24.09 9.79 -19.32
CA GLU A 54 24.14 10.13 -17.89
C GLU A 54 23.02 9.41 -17.12
N VAL A 55 21.82 9.32 -17.68
CA VAL A 55 20.74 8.51 -17.06
C VAL A 55 21.12 7.04 -17.00
N ARG A 56 21.70 6.47 -18.06
CA ARG A 56 22.18 5.07 -18.07
C ARG A 56 23.27 4.81 -17.03
N ARG A 57 24.20 5.76 -16.85
CA ARG A 57 25.21 5.68 -15.77
C ARG A 57 24.57 5.74 -14.39
N CYS A 58 23.54 6.55 -14.19
CA CYS A 58 22.80 6.53 -12.93
C CYS A 58 22.06 5.19 -12.71
N GLU A 59 21.51 4.58 -13.76
CA GLU A 59 20.86 3.27 -13.69
C GLU A 59 21.84 2.13 -13.39
N SER A 60 23.07 2.17 -13.93
CA SER A 60 24.10 1.20 -13.55
C SER A 60 24.48 1.34 -12.08
N LEU A 61 24.61 2.56 -11.57
CA LEU A 61 24.85 2.80 -10.13
C LEU A 61 23.67 2.33 -9.26
N GLU A 62 22.43 2.54 -9.69
CA GLU A 62 21.25 1.99 -9.00
C GLU A 62 21.26 0.45 -8.98
N ARG A 63 21.69 -0.20 -10.08
CA ARG A 63 21.87 -1.66 -10.13
C ARG A 63 22.88 -2.13 -9.10
N ILE A 64 24.04 -1.46 -9.02
CA ILE A 64 25.10 -1.79 -8.05
C ILE A 64 24.58 -1.62 -6.63
N LEU A 65 23.90 -0.51 -6.33
CA LEU A 65 23.34 -0.26 -5.00
C LEU A 65 22.28 -1.31 -4.60
N ARG A 66 21.44 -1.78 -5.53
CA ARG A 66 20.51 -2.89 -5.27
C ARG A 66 21.22 -4.20 -5.03
N PHE A 67 22.30 -4.47 -5.76
CA PHE A 67 23.13 -5.64 -5.52
C PHE A 67 23.73 -5.61 -4.10
N LEU A 68 24.28 -4.47 -3.69
CA LEU A 68 24.78 -4.27 -2.32
C LEU A 68 23.67 -4.42 -1.27
N GLU A 69 22.48 -3.86 -1.52
CA GLU A 69 21.33 -3.99 -0.62
C GLU A 69 20.92 -5.46 -0.42
N ASN A 70 20.87 -6.25 -1.50
CA ASN A 70 20.54 -7.68 -1.44
C ASN A 70 21.61 -8.50 -0.68
N GLU A 71 22.90 -8.20 -0.87
CA GLU A 71 24.00 -8.89 -0.14
C GLU A 71 24.00 -8.54 1.37
N MET A 72 23.41 -7.39 1.72
CA MET A 72 23.34 -6.89 3.08
C MET A 72 22.13 -7.38 3.88
N GLU A 73 21.01 -7.75 3.23
CA GLU A 73 19.81 -8.25 3.91
C GLU A 73 20.11 -9.44 4.84
N ASP A 74 21.14 -10.22 4.54
CA ASP A 74 21.58 -11.37 5.34
C ASP A 74 22.50 -11.01 6.53
N SER A 75 23.07 -9.80 6.60
CA SER A 75 24.26 -9.55 7.45
C SER A 75 24.34 -8.22 8.22
N ALA A 76 23.59 -7.17 7.89
CA ALA A 76 23.69 -5.89 8.61
C ALA A 76 22.42 -5.01 8.56
N GLU A 77 22.14 -4.28 9.64
CA GLU A 77 21.11 -3.25 9.66
C GLU A 77 21.58 -1.99 8.91
N ILE A 78 20.80 -1.56 7.91
CA ILE A 78 21.08 -0.33 7.14
C ILE A 78 20.83 0.89 8.04
N VAL A 79 21.88 1.67 8.31
CA VAL A 79 21.80 2.90 9.10
C VAL A 79 21.17 4.02 8.26
N LYS A 80 19.94 4.40 8.59
CA LYS A 80 19.26 5.53 7.96
C LYS A 80 19.68 6.83 8.66
N LEU A 81 20.33 7.74 7.93
CA LEU A 81 20.64 9.08 8.43
C LEU A 81 19.35 9.93 8.51
N GLU A 82 19.20 10.71 9.58
CA GLU A 82 17.99 11.55 9.79
C GLU A 82 17.87 12.73 8.81
N LYS A 83 18.98 13.12 8.15
CA LYS A 83 19.02 14.26 7.23
C LYS A 83 19.26 13.80 5.80
N TYR A 84 18.42 14.30 4.89
CA TYR A 84 18.63 14.14 3.46
C TYR A 84 19.93 14.84 3.03
N PRO A 85 20.81 14.18 2.27
CA PRO A 85 22.02 14.81 1.76
C PRO A 85 21.68 15.91 0.75
N GLU A 86 22.52 16.94 0.69
CA GLU A 86 22.46 17.96 -0.37
C GLU A 86 22.67 17.34 -1.75
N THR A 87 22.17 18.02 -2.79
CA THR A 87 22.35 17.64 -4.18
C THR A 87 23.84 17.67 -4.55
N PRO A 88 24.42 16.53 -4.96
CA PRO A 88 25.82 16.47 -5.32
C PRO A 88 26.06 17.16 -6.67
N LEU A 89 27.26 17.73 -6.83
CA LEU A 89 27.73 18.24 -8.11
C LEU A 89 27.97 17.10 -9.09
N PRO A 90 27.93 17.34 -10.41
CA PRO A 90 28.18 16.30 -11.41
C PRO A 90 29.56 15.64 -11.30
N ARG A 91 30.56 16.33 -10.73
CA ARG A 91 31.91 15.77 -10.51
C ARG A 91 31.90 14.67 -9.45
N GLU A 92 31.16 14.85 -8.36
CA GLU A 92 31.03 13.85 -7.30
C GLU A 92 30.40 12.54 -7.81
N MET A 93 29.61 12.59 -8.90
CA MET A 93 29.06 11.38 -9.52
C MET A 93 30.16 10.45 -10.01
N ILE A 94 31.23 11.00 -10.59
CA ILE A 94 32.34 10.22 -11.14
C ILE A 94 33.10 9.56 -9.99
N ASP A 95 33.36 10.31 -8.91
CA ASP A 95 34.02 9.76 -7.72
C ASP A 95 33.19 8.62 -7.11
N MET A 96 31.87 8.80 -6.99
CA MET A 96 30.96 7.75 -6.50
C MET A 96 30.95 6.52 -7.40
N GLU A 97 31.00 6.69 -8.72
CA GLU A 97 31.06 5.58 -9.68
C GLU A 97 32.33 4.76 -9.51
N THR A 98 33.49 5.41 -9.38
CA THR A 98 34.75 4.69 -9.13
C THR A 98 34.74 3.88 -7.83
N VAL A 99 34.14 4.45 -6.76
CA VAL A 99 34.04 3.77 -5.46
C VAL A 99 33.06 2.60 -5.53
N LEU A 100 31.88 2.79 -6.14
CA LEU A 100 30.86 1.74 -6.23
C LEU A 100 31.28 0.58 -7.16
N GLU A 101 31.92 0.87 -8.29
CA GLU A 101 32.45 -0.17 -9.18
C GLU A 101 33.57 -0.96 -8.52
N LYS A 102 34.45 -0.29 -7.77
CA LYS A 102 35.50 -0.96 -7.00
C LYS A 102 34.91 -1.90 -5.93
N LEU A 103 33.91 -1.43 -5.19
CA LEU A 103 33.23 -2.24 -4.18
C LEU A 103 32.46 -3.43 -4.80
N GLU A 104 31.80 -3.23 -5.94
CA GLU A 104 31.14 -4.34 -6.67
C GLU A 104 32.16 -5.40 -7.08
N ALA A 105 33.30 -4.98 -7.65
CA ALA A 105 34.36 -5.89 -8.09
C ALA A 105 34.96 -6.68 -6.92
N GLU A 106 35.31 -6.00 -5.82
CA GLU A 106 35.87 -6.64 -4.62
C GLU A 106 34.90 -7.64 -3.99
N LEU A 107 33.60 -7.32 -3.93
CA LEU A 107 32.59 -8.22 -3.39
C LEU A 107 32.30 -9.41 -4.31
N LEU A 108 32.25 -9.21 -5.63
CA LEU A 108 32.09 -10.31 -6.58
C LEU A 108 33.28 -11.27 -6.52
N GLU A 109 34.51 -10.75 -6.44
CA GLU A 109 35.71 -11.56 -6.27
C GLU A 109 35.68 -12.31 -4.93
N ALA A 110 35.36 -11.63 -3.82
CA ALA A 110 35.22 -12.27 -2.51
C ALA A 110 34.15 -13.38 -2.51
N ASN A 111 33.01 -13.16 -3.17
CA ASN A 111 31.93 -14.14 -3.28
C ASN A 111 32.35 -15.37 -4.11
N GLN A 112 33.06 -15.17 -5.24
CA GLN A 112 33.60 -16.27 -6.04
C GLN A 112 34.66 -17.07 -5.27
N ASN A 113 35.57 -16.38 -4.59
CA ASN A 113 36.59 -17.00 -3.75
C ASN A 113 35.96 -17.77 -2.59
N GLN A 114 34.92 -17.22 -1.96
CA GLN A 114 34.21 -17.91 -0.88
C GLN A 114 33.48 -19.16 -1.39
N GLN A 115 32.85 -19.09 -2.57
CA GLN A 115 32.18 -20.26 -3.18
C GLN A 115 33.18 -21.37 -3.49
N THR A 116 34.32 -21.04 -4.11
CA THR A 116 35.36 -22.02 -4.43
C THR A 116 36.00 -22.62 -3.19
N LEU A 117 36.28 -21.81 -2.15
CA LEU A 117 36.78 -22.29 -0.86
C LEU A 117 35.77 -23.20 -0.15
N LYS A 118 34.48 -22.84 -0.13
CA LYS A 118 33.42 -23.68 0.42
C LYS A 118 33.28 -25.00 -0.35
N GLN A 119 33.39 -24.97 -1.67
CA GLN A 119 33.37 -26.20 -2.47
C GLN A 119 34.56 -27.12 -2.13
N ASN A 120 35.79 -26.58 -2.09
CA ASN A 120 36.98 -27.34 -1.71
C ASN A 120 36.87 -27.90 -0.29
N PHE A 121 36.34 -27.11 0.63
CA PHE A 121 36.08 -27.53 2.01
C PHE A 121 35.08 -28.68 2.08
N LEU A 122 34.01 -28.61 1.30
CA LEU A 122 33.00 -29.67 1.21
C LEU A 122 33.60 -30.97 0.65
N GLU A 123 34.36 -30.90 -0.44
CA GLU A 123 35.04 -32.05 -1.05
C GLU A 123 36.02 -32.73 -0.08
N LEU A 124 36.81 -31.94 0.66
CA LEU A 124 37.75 -32.47 1.66
C LEU A 124 37.02 -33.06 2.88
N THR A 125 35.90 -32.46 3.27
CA THR A 125 35.08 -32.98 4.37
C THR A 125 34.44 -34.31 3.98
N GLU A 126 33.92 -34.43 2.76
CA GLU A 126 33.45 -35.71 2.19
C GLU A 126 34.55 -36.77 2.22
N LEU A 127 35.75 -36.41 1.74
CA LEU A 127 36.90 -37.31 1.74
C LEU A 127 37.30 -37.75 3.15
N LYS A 128 37.33 -36.83 4.12
CA LYS A 128 37.60 -37.13 5.53
C LYS A 128 36.62 -38.15 6.09
N HIS A 129 35.32 -37.95 5.87
CA HIS A 129 34.29 -38.87 6.36
C HIS A 129 34.38 -40.23 5.67
N LEU A 130 34.65 -40.25 4.36
CA LEU A 130 34.88 -41.48 3.61
C LEU A 130 36.08 -42.25 4.17
N LEU A 131 37.24 -41.59 4.36
CA LEU A 131 38.44 -42.22 4.89
C LEU A 131 38.21 -42.77 6.29
N LYS A 132 37.60 -41.99 7.19
CA LYS A 132 37.29 -42.44 8.56
C LYS A 132 36.38 -43.67 8.56
N LYS A 133 35.29 -43.64 7.79
CA LYS A 133 34.35 -44.77 7.72
C LYS A 133 34.98 -45.99 7.04
N THR A 134 35.75 -45.82 5.97
CA THR A 134 36.49 -46.94 5.35
C THR A 134 37.50 -47.57 6.31
N GLN A 135 38.16 -46.77 7.16
CA GLN A 135 39.03 -47.29 8.21
C GLN A 135 38.24 -48.17 9.18
N ASP A 136 37.13 -47.67 9.72
CA ASP A 136 36.25 -48.42 10.62
C ASP A 136 35.78 -49.74 9.97
N PHE A 137 35.45 -49.73 8.67
CA PHE A 137 35.01 -50.92 7.93
C PHE A 137 36.10 -51.99 7.80
N PHE A 138 37.30 -51.60 7.36
CA PHE A 138 38.39 -52.55 7.17
C PHE A 138 38.90 -53.10 8.52
N GLU A 139 38.88 -52.29 9.59
CA GLU A 139 39.22 -52.75 10.95
C GLU A 139 38.14 -53.67 11.56
N ALA A 140 36.86 -53.45 11.24
CA ALA A 140 35.78 -54.35 11.65
C ALA A 140 35.86 -55.72 10.95
N GLU A 141 36.28 -55.77 9.68
CA GLU A 141 36.48 -57.03 8.95
C GLU A 141 37.74 -57.79 9.40
N THR A 142 38.77 -57.11 9.90
CA THR A 142 39.97 -57.78 10.45
C THR A 142 39.75 -58.38 11.85
N ASN A 143 38.70 -57.94 12.55
CA ASN A 143 38.35 -58.41 13.90
C ASN A 143 37.25 -59.51 13.91
N LEU A 144 36.85 -60.03 12.74
CA LEU A 144 36.05 -61.24 12.67
C LEU A 144 36.99 -62.47 12.82
N PRO A 145 36.78 -63.36 13.80
CA PRO A 145 37.50 -64.63 13.83
C PRO A 145 37.20 -65.42 12.54
N ASP A 146 38.19 -66.17 12.05
CA ASP A 146 38.20 -67.03 10.85
C ASP A 146 37.10 -68.13 10.77
N ASP A 147 36.01 -68.04 11.52
CA ASP A 147 35.02 -69.11 11.73
C ASP A 147 33.72 -68.98 10.93
N PHE A 148 33.59 -68.02 10.00
CA PHE A 148 32.33 -67.80 9.25
C PHE A 148 32.32 -68.33 7.80
N PHE A 149 33.41 -68.93 7.32
CA PHE A 149 33.51 -69.48 5.95
C PHE A 149 33.61 -71.02 5.89
N SER A 150 33.48 -71.73 7.01
CA SER A 150 33.81 -73.16 7.09
C SER A 150 32.65 -74.16 7.05
N GLU A 151 31.36 -73.79 7.16
CA GLU A 151 30.32 -74.83 7.41
C GLU A 151 29.20 -75.07 6.39
N ASP A 152 28.88 -74.22 5.39
CA ASP A 152 27.64 -74.46 4.61
C ASP A 152 27.73 -74.49 3.06
N THR A 153 28.92 -74.62 2.45
CA THR A 153 29.02 -74.80 0.97
C THR A 153 29.96 -75.90 0.51
N SER A 154 30.11 -76.96 1.31
CA SER A 154 30.92 -78.15 0.99
C SER A 154 30.23 -79.14 0.02
N GLY A 155 29.31 -78.68 -0.84
CA GLY A 155 28.45 -79.55 -1.65
C GLY A 155 28.53 -79.39 -3.18
N LEU A 156 29.31 -78.45 -3.74
CA LEU A 156 29.22 -78.18 -5.19
C LEU A 156 30.53 -77.74 -5.88
N LEU A 157 31.70 -77.98 -5.29
CA LEU A 157 32.99 -77.66 -5.91
C LEU A 157 34.03 -78.81 -5.84
N GLU A 158 33.59 -80.07 -5.94
CA GLU A 158 34.47 -81.16 -6.40
C GLU A 158 34.47 -81.21 -7.93
N LEU A 159 35.17 -80.28 -8.58
CA LEU A 159 35.78 -80.48 -9.91
C LEU A 159 36.58 -79.24 -10.32
N ARG A 160 37.85 -79.20 -9.87
CA ARG A 160 39.05 -78.84 -10.65
C ARG A 160 40.21 -78.48 -9.72
N THR A 161 41.00 -79.48 -9.39
CA THR A 161 42.38 -79.31 -8.91
C THR A 161 43.28 -78.92 -10.07
N THR A 162 43.56 -77.62 -10.21
CA THR A 162 44.75 -77.12 -10.92
C THR A 162 45.31 -75.89 -10.21
N SER A 163 46.47 -76.09 -9.58
CA SER A 163 47.60 -75.17 -9.35
C SER A 163 47.36 -73.64 -9.35
N ALA A 164 47.73 -73.02 -8.22
CA ALA A 164 48.37 -71.71 -8.05
C ALA A 164 48.32 -70.71 -9.23
N ALA A 165 47.47 -69.68 -9.11
CA ALA A 165 47.70 -68.33 -9.64
C ALA A 165 46.65 -67.35 -9.11
N ALA A 166 47.12 -66.25 -8.52
CA ALA A 166 46.38 -65.07 -8.07
C ALA A 166 45.39 -65.26 -6.91
N ALA A 167 45.81 -64.87 -5.70
CA ALA A 167 44.88 -64.19 -4.81
C ALA A 167 44.23 -63.06 -5.64
N ALA A 168 42.97 -63.26 -6.04
CA ALA A 168 42.28 -62.32 -6.89
C ALA A 168 42.14 -61.00 -6.12
N LYS A 169 42.99 -60.03 -6.45
CA LYS A 169 42.99 -58.71 -5.83
C LYS A 169 41.61 -58.08 -6.07
N LEU A 170 40.76 -58.04 -5.05
CA LEU A 170 39.45 -57.42 -5.10
C LEU A 170 39.65 -55.92 -5.32
N GLY A 171 39.06 -55.38 -6.39
CA GLY A 171 39.03 -53.94 -6.60
C GLY A 171 37.90 -53.34 -5.77
N PHE A 172 38.16 -52.23 -5.09
CA PHE A 172 37.11 -51.47 -4.43
C PHE A 172 37.02 -50.06 -4.99
N THR A 173 35.82 -49.48 -4.93
CA THR A 173 35.54 -48.09 -5.28
C THR A 173 34.71 -47.49 -4.16
N ALA A 174 35.18 -46.39 -3.58
CA ALA A 174 34.46 -45.67 -2.54
C ALA A 174 34.00 -44.30 -3.06
N GLY A 175 32.83 -43.86 -2.65
CA GLY A 175 32.27 -42.58 -3.07
C GLY A 175 31.15 -42.08 -2.17
N VAL A 176 30.65 -40.90 -2.49
CA VAL A 176 29.59 -40.21 -1.76
C VAL A 176 28.42 -39.94 -2.69
N ILE A 177 27.19 -40.13 -2.19
CA ILE A 177 25.95 -39.94 -2.94
C ILE A 177 24.88 -39.25 -2.07
N LYS A 178 24.00 -38.45 -2.69
CA LYS A 178 22.84 -37.86 -1.99
C LYS A 178 21.91 -38.97 -1.47
N ARG A 179 21.42 -38.83 -0.24
CA ARG A 179 20.61 -39.85 0.46
C ARG A 179 19.38 -40.30 -0.35
N GLU A 180 18.68 -39.35 -0.98
CA GLU A 180 17.47 -39.61 -1.77
C GLU A 180 17.69 -40.55 -2.96
N ARG A 181 18.90 -40.55 -3.52
CA ARG A 181 19.25 -41.32 -4.74
C ARG A 181 19.84 -42.69 -4.44
N MET A 182 20.02 -43.04 -3.16
CA MET A 182 20.69 -44.28 -2.76
C MET A 182 19.92 -45.54 -3.16
N ILE A 183 18.61 -45.57 -2.89
CA ILE A 183 17.78 -46.76 -3.18
C ILE A 183 17.70 -47.05 -4.69
N PRO A 184 17.47 -46.05 -5.58
CA PRO A 184 17.58 -46.26 -7.02
C PRO A 184 18.98 -46.69 -7.49
N PHE A 185 20.03 -46.15 -6.87
CA PHE A 185 21.42 -46.46 -7.20
C PHE A 185 21.74 -47.94 -6.95
N GLU A 186 21.39 -48.47 -5.77
CA GLU A 186 21.56 -49.88 -5.42
C GLU A 186 20.82 -50.81 -6.40
N ARG A 187 19.55 -50.51 -6.72
CA ARG A 187 18.75 -51.31 -7.65
C ARG A 187 19.37 -51.36 -9.05
N LEU A 188 19.92 -50.25 -9.55
CA LEU A 188 20.56 -50.23 -10.86
C LEU A 188 21.87 -51.01 -10.85
N LEU A 189 22.68 -50.83 -9.79
CA LEU A 189 23.94 -51.55 -9.62
C LEU A 189 23.72 -53.07 -9.61
N TRP A 190 22.70 -53.53 -8.87
CA TRP A 190 22.31 -54.94 -8.80
C TRP A 190 21.89 -55.48 -10.17
N ARG A 191 21.04 -54.75 -10.91
CA ARG A 191 20.51 -55.17 -12.22
C ARG A 191 21.60 -55.27 -13.29
N VAL A 192 22.50 -54.30 -13.37
CA VAL A 192 23.54 -54.24 -14.41
C VAL A 192 24.63 -55.29 -14.16
N CYS A 193 24.96 -55.52 -12.89
CA CYS A 193 26.08 -56.37 -12.49
C CYS A 193 25.65 -57.78 -12.07
N ARG A 194 24.35 -58.10 -12.22
CA ARG A 194 23.75 -59.44 -12.01
C ARG A 194 24.09 -60.05 -10.64
N GLY A 195 24.19 -59.22 -9.60
CA GLY A 195 24.51 -59.67 -8.24
C GLY A 195 25.99 -59.94 -7.94
N ASN A 196 26.91 -59.72 -8.90
CA ASN A 196 28.34 -59.98 -8.71
C ASN A 196 29.10 -58.83 -8.01
N ILE A 197 28.41 -58.01 -7.23
CA ILE A 197 28.97 -56.84 -6.55
C ILE A 197 28.51 -56.84 -5.09
N TYR A 198 29.45 -56.51 -4.19
CA TYR A 198 29.14 -56.25 -2.80
C TYR A 198 29.13 -54.74 -2.53
N LEU A 199 27.96 -54.20 -2.18
CA LEU A 199 27.75 -52.80 -1.85
C LEU A 199 27.54 -52.66 -0.34
N ARG A 200 28.34 -51.80 0.30
CA ARG A 200 28.13 -51.33 1.67
C ARG A 200 27.98 -49.83 1.67
N TYR A 201 27.09 -49.30 2.50
CA TYR A 201 26.93 -47.86 2.65
C TYR A 201 26.69 -47.49 4.11
N THR A 202 27.01 -46.26 4.48
CA THR A 202 26.79 -45.68 5.80
C THR A 202 26.32 -44.25 5.65
N GLU A 203 25.43 -43.85 6.55
CA GLU A 203 24.89 -42.49 6.59
C GLU A 203 25.94 -41.54 7.18
N MET A 204 26.02 -40.32 6.64
CA MET A 204 26.79 -39.25 7.28
C MET A 204 25.89 -38.48 8.23
N ASP A 205 26.31 -38.37 9.50
CA ASP A 205 25.53 -37.70 10.55
C ASP A 205 25.56 -36.16 10.43
N THR A 206 26.61 -35.60 9.81
CA THR A 206 26.77 -34.16 9.61
C THR A 206 26.12 -33.71 8.30
N PRO A 207 25.08 -32.85 8.33
CA PRO A 207 24.57 -32.21 7.11
C PRO A 207 25.65 -31.28 6.54
N LEU A 208 25.83 -31.31 5.22
CA LEU A 208 26.75 -30.42 4.52
C LEU A 208 25.94 -29.36 3.77
N GLU A 209 26.31 -28.10 3.91
CA GLU A 209 25.71 -26.99 3.17
C GLU A 209 26.23 -27.02 1.71
N ASP A 210 25.32 -27.11 0.73
CA ASP A 210 25.71 -27.00 -0.68
C ASP A 210 26.11 -25.54 -1.00
N PRO A 211 27.31 -25.27 -1.55
CA PRO A 211 27.83 -23.91 -1.73
C PRO A 211 26.99 -23.00 -2.64
N VAL A 212 26.11 -23.58 -3.46
CA VAL A 212 25.28 -22.83 -4.42
C VAL A 212 23.85 -22.63 -3.93
N THR A 213 23.25 -23.64 -3.28
CA THR A 213 21.85 -23.56 -2.85
C THR A 213 21.68 -23.14 -1.39
N ARG A 214 22.77 -23.13 -0.59
CA ARG A 214 22.74 -22.93 0.87
C ARG A 214 21.82 -23.91 1.61
N GLU A 215 21.48 -25.03 0.96
CA GLU A 215 20.63 -26.06 1.54
C GLU A 215 21.48 -27.12 2.24
N GLU A 216 21.00 -27.61 3.38
CA GLU A 216 21.61 -28.73 4.09
C GLU A 216 21.33 -30.05 3.34
N VAL A 217 22.35 -30.58 2.67
CA VAL A 217 22.26 -31.83 1.94
C VAL A 217 22.83 -32.97 2.79
N LYS A 218 21.98 -33.96 3.07
CA LYS A 218 22.41 -35.23 3.69
C LYS A 218 22.95 -36.18 2.61
N LYS A 219 24.18 -36.63 2.82
CA LYS A 219 24.87 -37.55 1.91
C LYS A 219 25.20 -38.87 2.63
N ASN A 220 25.32 -39.94 1.85
CA ASN A 220 25.72 -41.26 2.30
C ASN A 220 27.06 -41.63 1.64
N VAL A 221 27.93 -42.28 2.40
CA VAL A 221 29.18 -42.88 1.89
C VAL A 221 28.88 -44.31 1.47
N PHE A 222 29.39 -44.74 0.32
CA PHE A 222 29.30 -46.12 -0.14
C PHE A 222 30.66 -46.68 -0.54
N ILE A 223 30.81 -47.99 -0.39
CA ILE A 223 31.97 -48.78 -0.80
C ILE A 223 31.43 -49.94 -1.64
N ILE A 224 32.01 -50.10 -2.83
CA ILE A 224 31.63 -51.14 -3.80
C ILE A 224 32.84 -52.03 -4.02
N PHE A 225 32.72 -53.32 -3.70
CA PHE A 225 33.71 -54.35 -4.01
C PHE A 225 33.31 -55.10 -5.27
N TYR A 226 34.26 -55.28 -6.18
CA TYR A 226 34.07 -55.96 -7.45
C TYR A 226 35.34 -56.67 -7.89
N GLN A 227 35.17 -57.69 -8.73
CA GLN A 227 36.27 -58.45 -9.30
C GLN A 227 36.32 -58.21 -10.82
N GLY A 228 37.44 -57.66 -11.29
CA GLY A 228 37.70 -57.44 -12.72
C GLY A 228 37.46 -56.02 -13.24
N GLU A 229 38.23 -55.65 -14.27
CA GLU A 229 38.32 -54.26 -14.77
C GLU A 229 37.11 -53.82 -15.60
N GLN A 230 36.43 -54.74 -16.28
CA GLN A 230 35.21 -54.43 -17.03
C GLN A 230 34.06 -53.98 -16.13
N LEU A 231 33.95 -54.55 -14.91
CA LEU A 231 32.97 -54.14 -13.91
C LEU A 231 33.31 -52.76 -13.34
N LYS A 232 34.60 -52.44 -13.12
CA LYS A 232 35.06 -51.10 -12.71
C LYS A 232 34.55 -50.01 -13.65
N GLN A 233 34.71 -50.21 -14.96
CA GLN A 233 34.28 -49.22 -15.96
C GLN A 233 32.75 -49.06 -15.99
N LYS A 234 31.98 -50.15 -15.81
CA LYS A 234 30.52 -50.09 -15.70
C LYS A 234 30.08 -49.36 -14.43
N ILE A 235 30.69 -49.65 -13.28
CA ILE A 235 30.42 -48.96 -12.01
C ILE A 235 30.73 -47.47 -12.13
N LYS A 236 31.88 -47.10 -12.72
CA LYS A 236 32.24 -45.70 -12.93
C LYS A 236 31.18 -44.95 -13.74
N LYS A 237 30.71 -45.53 -14.85
CA LYS A 237 29.62 -44.95 -15.66
C LYS A 237 28.30 -44.81 -14.88
N ILE A 238 27.98 -45.76 -13.99
CA ILE A 238 26.79 -45.67 -13.14
C ILE A 238 26.96 -44.56 -12.09
N CYS A 239 28.14 -44.45 -11.48
CA CYS A 239 28.45 -43.38 -10.53
C CYS A 239 28.32 -42.00 -11.19
N ASP A 240 28.88 -41.84 -12.39
CA ASP A 240 28.76 -40.61 -13.19
C ASP A 240 27.29 -40.30 -13.53
N GLY A 241 26.50 -41.33 -13.91
CA GLY A 241 25.08 -41.19 -14.23
C GLY A 241 24.20 -40.71 -13.06
N PHE A 242 24.52 -41.13 -11.83
CA PHE A 242 23.82 -40.68 -10.63
C PHE A 242 24.40 -39.40 -10.01
N ARG A 243 25.50 -38.88 -10.57
CA ARG A 243 26.31 -37.78 -10.03
C ARG A 243 26.88 -38.08 -8.64
N ALA A 244 27.39 -39.29 -8.44
CA ALA A 244 28.13 -39.66 -7.25
C ALA A 244 29.60 -39.24 -7.38
N THR A 245 30.18 -38.66 -6.33
CA THR A 245 31.60 -38.28 -6.27
C THR A 245 32.41 -39.48 -5.82
N VAL A 246 33.35 -39.93 -6.66
CA VAL A 246 34.22 -41.08 -6.37
C VAL A 246 35.61 -40.57 -6.00
N TYR A 247 36.12 -41.00 -4.85
CA TYR A 247 37.44 -40.59 -4.36
C TYR A 247 38.45 -41.75 -4.44
N PRO A 248 39.72 -41.46 -4.80
CA PRO A 248 40.78 -42.47 -4.74
C PRO A 248 41.13 -42.77 -3.27
N CYS A 249 40.95 -44.02 -2.85
CA CYS A 249 41.26 -44.47 -1.50
C CYS A 249 42.40 -45.51 -1.54
N PRO A 250 43.51 -45.33 -0.81
CA PRO A 250 44.59 -46.30 -0.73
C PRO A 250 44.16 -47.64 -0.10
N GLU A 251 44.76 -48.74 -0.55
CA GLU A 251 44.50 -50.09 -0.01
C GLU A 251 45.14 -50.28 1.39
N SER A 252 46.29 -49.64 1.66
CA SER A 252 47.01 -49.80 2.92
C SER A 252 46.37 -49.01 4.07
N ALA A 253 46.25 -49.62 5.25
CA ALA A 253 45.73 -48.96 6.45
C ALA A 253 46.67 -47.83 6.96
N THR A 254 47.99 -47.96 6.76
CA THR A 254 48.95 -46.93 7.19
C THR A 254 48.87 -45.69 6.31
N GLU A 255 48.81 -45.86 4.99
CA GLU A 255 48.67 -44.77 4.02
C GLU A 255 47.33 -44.04 4.16
N ARG A 256 46.25 -44.75 4.52
CA ARG A 256 44.95 -44.15 4.82
C ARG A 256 44.98 -43.23 6.04
N ARG A 257 45.71 -43.61 7.11
CA ARG A 257 45.88 -42.75 8.29
C ARG A 257 46.69 -41.50 7.96
N GLU A 258 47.79 -41.66 7.23
CA GLU A 258 48.61 -40.52 6.78
C GLU A 258 47.81 -39.55 5.90
N MET A 259 47.00 -40.08 4.96
CA MET A 259 46.11 -39.27 4.13
C MET A 259 45.01 -38.59 4.96
N LEU A 260 44.47 -39.25 5.98
CA LEU A 260 43.46 -38.68 6.87
C LEU A 260 44.03 -37.52 7.70
N ASP A 261 45.25 -37.66 8.23
CA ASP A 261 45.94 -36.60 8.97
C ASP A 261 46.30 -35.42 8.05
N GLY A 262 46.76 -35.70 6.82
CA GLY A 262 46.99 -34.69 5.79
C GLY A 262 45.72 -33.95 5.34
N VAL A 263 44.56 -34.62 5.31
CA VAL A 263 43.28 -33.99 5.02
C VAL A 263 42.79 -33.15 6.20
N ASN A 264 42.98 -33.61 7.45
CA ASN A 264 42.61 -32.85 8.65
C ASN A 264 43.36 -31.51 8.75
N THR A 265 44.67 -31.51 8.54
CA THR A 265 45.49 -30.29 8.55
C THR A 265 45.02 -29.30 7.48
N ARG A 266 44.76 -29.77 6.23
CA ARG A 266 44.21 -28.92 5.16
C ARG A 266 42.82 -28.35 5.47
N ILE A 267 41.98 -29.13 6.16
CA ILE A 267 40.64 -28.67 6.59
C ILE A 267 40.78 -27.56 7.63
N GLU A 268 41.71 -27.68 8.57
CA GLU A 268 41.99 -26.63 9.56
C GLU A 268 42.51 -25.36 8.87
N ASP A 269 43.48 -25.48 7.96
CA ASP A 269 43.99 -24.35 7.18
C ASP A 269 42.87 -23.66 6.38
N LEU A 270 42.05 -24.42 5.66
CA LEU A 270 40.92 -23.87 4.89
C LEU A 270 39.88 -23.18 5.79
N ASN A 271 39.60 -23.72 6.97
CA ASN A 271 38.71 -23.06 7.93
C ASN A 271 39.26 -21.71 8.38
N THR A 272 40.57 -21.60 8.62
CA THR A 272 41.18 -20.30 8.96
C THR A 272 41.07 -19.29 7.81
N VAL A 273 41.25 -19.74 6.56
CA VAL A 273 41.11 -18.88 5.37
C VAL A 273 39.66 -18.46 5.15
N ILE A 274 38.69 -19.37 5.33
CA ILE A 274 37.26 -19.09 5.19
C ILE A 274 36.82 -18.05 6.22
N THR A 275 37.22 -18.21 7.49
CA THR A 275 36.89 -17.25 8.55
C THR A 275 37.52 -15.88 8.33
N GLN A 276 38.76 -15.82 7.84
CA GLN A 276 39.41 -14.56 7.45
C GLN A 276 38.70 -13.90 6.27
N THR A 277 38.36 -14.66 5.23
CA THR A 277 37.65 -14.16 4.05
C THR A 277 36.26 -13.63 4.42
N GLU A 278 35.55 -14.33 5.30
CA GLU A 278 34.26 -13.89 5.80
C GLU A 278 34.37 -12.62 6.64
N SER A 279 35.39 -12.51 7.50
CA SER A 279 35.63 -11.30 8.29
C SER A 279 35.93 -10.08 7.41
N HIS A 280 36.72 -10.28 6.34
CA HIS A 280 37.04 -9.23 5.37
C HIS A 280 35.78 -8.79 4.61
N ARG A 281 34.97 -9.74 4.14
CA ARG A 281 33.68 -9.48 3.50
C ARG A 281 32.74 -8.71 4.43
N GLN A 282 32.63 -9.10 5.70
CA GLN A 282 31.80 -8.40 6.69
C GLN A 282 32.29 -6.97 6.94
N GLN A 283 33.60 -6.72 6.93
CA GLN A 283 34.14 -5.37 7.07
C GLN A 283 33.75 -4.48 5.88
N LEU A 284 33.95 -4.98 4.65
CA LEU A 284 33.55 -4.26 3.43
C LEU A 284 32.06 -3.94 3.43
N LEU A 285 31.22 -4.90 3.83
CA LEU A 285 29.77 -4.70 3.94
C LEU A 285 29.40 -3.67 5.00
N ARG A 286 30.11 -3.61 6.15
CA ARG A 286 29.87 -2.57 7.18
C ARG A 286 30.25 -1.18 6.69
N GLU A 287 31.37 -1.05 5.97
CA GLU A 287 31.79 0.21 5.38
C GLU A 287 30.79 0.69 4.33
N ALA A 288 30.33 -0.21 3.46
CA ALA A 288 29.26 0.08 2.50
C ALA A 288 27.94 0.43 3.19
N ALA A 289 27.60 -0.25 4.30
CA ALA A 289 26.35 -0.05 5.03
C ALA A 289 26.15 1.38 5.53
N ALA A 290 27.23 1.99 6.01
CA ALA A 290 27.19 3.33 6.59
C ALA A 290 26.83 4.41 5.56
N SER A 291 27.23 4.22 4.29
CA SER A 291 27.08 5.21 3.22
C SER A 291 26.00 4.85 2.20
N LEU A 292 25.53 3.60 2.13
CA LEU A 292 24.58 3.11 1.12
C LEU A 292 23.31 3.96 1.03
N TRP A 293 22.73 4.34 2.17
CA TRP A 293 21.53 5.19 2.19
C TRP A 293 21.78 6.56 1.56
N SER A 294 22.94 7.16 1.83
CA SER A 294 23.33 8.47 1.29
C SER A 294 23.58 8.40 -0.22
N TRP A 295 24.30 7.37 -0.69
CA TRP A 295 24.55 7.13 -2.11
C TRP A 295 23.24 6.86 -2.86
N GLY A 296 22.34 6.06 -2.29
CA GLY A 296 21.02 5.79 -2.86
C GLY A 296 20.19 7.05 -3.09
N ILE A 297 20.19 8.00 -2.15
CA ILE A 297 19.47 9.26 -2.33
C ILE A 297 20.18 10.16 -3.35
N LYS A 298 21.51 10.28 -3.27
CA LYS A 298 22.30 11.08 -4.21
C LYS A 298 22.09 10.63 -5.65
N VAL A 299 22.21 9.33 -5.94
CA VAL A 299 22.01 8.77 -7.29
C VAL A 299 20.59 9.02 -7.79
N LYS A 300 19.57 8.81 -6.94
CA LYS A 300 18.17 9.11 -7.31
C LYS A 300 17.94 10.58 -7.63
N LYS A 301 18.53 11.51 -6.85
CA LYS A 301 18.46 12.95 -7.11
C LYS A 301 19.12 13.30 -8.44
N ILE A 302 20.33 12.81 -8.70
CA ILE A 302 21.07 13.03 -9.96
C ILE A 302 20.23 12.54 -11.16
N LYS A 303 19.70 11.32 -11.06
CA LYS A 303 18.84 10.72 -12.10
C LYS A 303 17.62 11.59 -12.41
N ALA A 304 16.94 12.09 -11.37
CA ALA A 304 15.79 12.97 -11.52
C ALA A 304 16.15 14.30 -12.21
N ILE A 305 17.29 14.89 -11.88
CA ILE A 305 17.77 16.13 -12.52
C ILE A 305 18.05 15.90 -14.01
N TYR A 306 18.78 14.83 -14.37
CA TYR A 306 19.02 14.52 -15.79
C TYR A 306 17.74 14.16 -16.55
N HIS A 307 16.77 13.53 -15.90
CA HIS A 307 15.47 13.28 -16.49
C HIS A 307 14.72 14.58 -16.81
N ILE A 308 14.75 15.57 -15.91
CA ILE A 308 14.16 16.90 -16.14
C ILE A 308 14.91 17.66 -17.24
N LEU A 309 16.24 17.62 -17.23
CA LEU A 309 17.07 18.24 -18.28
C LEU A 309 16.77 17.65 -19.67
N ASN A 310 16.44 16.36 -19.75
CA ASN A 310 16.00 15.69 -20.99
C ASN A 310 14.64 16.19 -21.51
N CYS A 311 13.79 16.74 -20.64
CA CYS A 311 12.51 17.35 -21.04
C CYS A 311 12.70 18.78 -21.56
N CYS A 312 13.85 19.40 -21.31
CA CYS A 312 14.17 20.75 -21.75
C CYS A 312 14.68 20.76 -23.19
N ASN A 313 14.42 21.83 -23.93
CA ASN A 313 14.97 22.02 -25.26
C ASN A 313 16.37 22.65 -25.14
N ILE A 314 17.33 22.17 -25.92
CA ILE A 314 18.71 22.65 -25.87
C ILE A 314 19.00 23.30 -27.21
N ASP A 315 19.19 24.61 -27.19
CA ASP A 315 19.60 25.34 -28.38
C ASP A 315 21.13 25.20 -28.54
N VAL A 316 21.53 24.53 -29.62
CA VAL A 316 22.94 24.29 -29.97
C VAL A 316 23.64 25.60 -30.35
N THR A 317 22.89 26.57 -30.87
CA THR A 317 23.46 27.82 -31.38
C THR A 317 23.84 28.80 -30.27
N GLN A 318 23.04 28.86 -29.20
CA GLN A 318 23.23 29.80 -28.08
C GLN A 318 23.80 29.15 -26.83
N GLN A 319 24.08 27.83 -26.84
CA GLN A 319 24.45 27.06 -25.65
C GLN A 319 23.55 27.35 -24.44
N CYS A 320 22.25 27.46 -24.71
CA CYS A 320 21.22 27.76 -23.73
C CYS A 320 20.22 26.61 -23.66
N VAL A 321 19.78 26.29 -22.45
CA VAL A 321 18.69 25.36 -22.16
C VAL A 321 17.43 26.19 -21.97
N ILE A 322 16.41 25.87 -22.77
CA ILE A 322 15.10 26.48 -22.73
C ILE A 322 14.16 25.49 -22.05
N ALA A 323 13.50 25.94 -20.99
CA ALA A 323 12.49 25.15 -20.28
C ALA A 323 11.20 25.94 -20.16
N GLU A 324 10.05 25.26 -20.31
CA GLU A 324 8.74 25.83 -19.98
C GLU A 324 8.29 25.27 -18.63
N ILE A 325 7.96 26.16 -17.71
CA ILE A 325 7.62 25.82 -16.33
C ILE A 325 6.28 26.42 -15.90
N TRP A 326 5.49 25.61 -15.20
CA TRP A 326 4.33 26.06 -14.45
C TRP A 326 4.73 26.27 -12.99
N PHE A 327 4.36 27.42 -12.43
CA PHE A 327 4.50 27.67 -11.01
C PHE A 327 3.43 28.63 -10.48
N PRO A 328 3.13 28.59 -9.18
CA PRO A 328 2.14 29.48 -8.58
C PRO A 328 2.66 30.93 -8.52
N VAL A 329 1.84 31.88 -8.99
CA VAL A 329 2.19 33.31 -9.08
C VAL A 329 2.65 33.88 -7.73
N ALA A 330 2.08 33.36 -6.63
CA ALA A 330 2.42 33.77 -5.27
C ALA A 330 3.88 33.48 -4.87
N ASP A 331 4.51 32.45 -5.44
CA ASP A 331 5.87 32.01 -5.08
C ASP A 331 6.94 32.39 -6.11
N ALA A 332 6.60 33.25 -7.09
CA ALA A 332 7.54 33.70 -8.11
C ALA A 332 8.85 34.28 -7.52
N GLY A 333 8.76 35.01 -6.40
CA GLY A 333 9.93 35.55 -5.69
C GLY A 333 10.80 34.51 -5.00
N ARG A 334 10.27 33.34 -4.62
CA ARG A 334 11.05 32.23 -4.09
C ARG A 334 11.82 31.51 -5.19
N ILE A 335 11.17 31.29 -6.32
CA ILE A 335 11.78 30.66 -7.50
C ILE A 335 12.92 31.50 -8.06
N LYS A 336 12.73 32.82 -8.18
CA LYS A 336 13.81 33.74 -8.59
C LYS A 336 15.04 33.65 -7.67
N ARG A 337 14.83 33.59 -6.36
CA ARG A 337 15.93 33.44 -5.39
C ARG A 337 16.65 32.10 -5.52
N ALA A 338 15.91 31.00 -5.68
CA ALA A 338 16.50 29.68 -5.90
C ALA A 338 17.33 29.61 -7.19
N LEU A 339 16.86 30.24 -8.27
CA LEU A 339 17.62 30.37 -9.52
C LEU A 339 18.91 31.17 -9.34
N HIS A 340 18.88 32.28 -8.58
CA HIS A 340 20.10 33.04 -8.26
C HIS A 340 21.08 32.23 -7.41
N GLN A 341 20.61 31.45 -6.43
CA GLN A 341 21.46 30.55 -5.64
C GLN A 341 22.10 29.45 -6.50
N GLY A 342 21.34 28.87 -7.43
CA GLY A 342 21.84 27.88 -8.39
C GLY A 342 22.92 28.47 -9.32
N MET A 343 22.74 29.72 -9.75
CA MET A 343 23.74 30.47 -10.52
C MET A 343 25.03 30.66 -9.70
N GLU A 344 24.93 31.17 -8.47
CA GLU A 344 26.08 31.39 -7.59
C GLU A 344 26.88 30.09 -7.33
N ARG A 345 26.18 28.97 -7.09
CA ARG A 345 26.81 27.65 -6.91
C ARG A 345 27.57 27.17 -8.16
N SER A 346 27.09 27.52 -9.35
CA SER A 346 27.76 27.17 -10.62
C SER A 346 28.94 28.07 -10.96
N GLY A 347 29.09 29.23 -10.30
CA GLY A 347 30.10 30.23 -10.64
C GLY A 347 29.85 30.98 -11.96
N SER A 348 28.68 30.80 -12.59
CA SER A 348 28.30 31.55 -13.79
C SER A 348 27.95 33.00 -13.46
N THR A 349 28.29 33.91 -14.36
CA THR A 349 27.98 35.36 -14.25
C THR A 349 26.65 35.73 -14.90
N ILE A 350 26.04 34.82 -15.67
CA ILE A 350 24.81 35.09 -16.43
C ILE A 350 23.60 34.70 -15.60
N ALA A 351 22.75 35.68 -15.29
CA ALA A 351 21.52 35.46 -14.55
C ALA A 351 20.47 34.70 -15.39
N PRO A 352 19.79 33.67 -14.82
CA PRO A 352 18.66 33.01 -15.45
C PRO A 352 17.54 34.00 -15.80
N ILE A 353 17.03 33.93 -17.04
CA ILE A 353 15.97 34.81 -17.51
C ILE A 353 14.63 34.07 -17.44
N LEU A 354 13.65 34.69 -16.78
CA LEU A 354 12.27 34.23 -16.68
C LEU A 354 11.35 35.14 -17.48
N THR A 355 10.75 34.61 -18.56
CA THR A 355 9.82 35.35 -19.43
C THR A 355 8.42 34.76 -19.33
N ALA A 356 7.40 35.59 -19.07
CA ALA A 356 6.02 35.12 -18.98
C ALA A 356 5.45 34.83 -20.38
N ILE A 357 4.89 33.62 -20.58
CA ILE A 357 4.20 33.25 -21.82
C ILE A 357 2.69 33.38 -21.60
N HIS A 358 2.02 34.10 -22.50
CA HIS A 358 0.57 34.12 -22.56
C HIS A 358 0.08 32.93 -23.39
N THR A 359 -0.41 31.88 -22.71
CA THR A 359 -0.94 30.68 -23.36
C THR A 359 -2.46 30.55 -23.16
N LYS A 360 -3.12 29.85 -24.07
CA LYS A 360 -4.52 29.42 -23.95
C LYS A 360 -4.67 28.02 -23.34
N MET A 361 -3.56 27.34 -23.06
CA MET A 361 -3.57 26.01 -22.46
C MET A 361 -4.12 26.04 -21.04
N ALA A 362 -4.80 24.97 -20.63
CA ALA A 362 -5.30 24.82 -19.27
C ALA A 362 -4.12 24.60 -18.30
N PRO A 363 -3.90 25.48 -17.32
CA PRO A 363 -2.86 25.29 -16.31
C PRO A 363 -3.21 24.14 -15.34
N PRO A 364 -2.20 23.54 -14.69
CA PRO A 364 -2.41 22.54 -13.65
C PRO A 364 -3.12 23.15 -12.43
N THR A 365 -3.86 22.31 -11.70
CA THR A 365 -4.49 22.70 -10.45
C THR A 365 -3.58 22.39 -9.27
N PHE A 366 -3.42 23.38 -8.40
CA PHE A 366 -2.64 23.24 -7.19
C PHE A 366 -3.42 23.81 -6.01
N ASN A 367 -3.57 22.97 -5.00
CA ASN A 367 -4.20 23.31 -3.73
C ASN A 367 -3.13 23.13 -2.65
N ARG A 368 -2.86 24.18 -1.86
CA ARG A 368 -1.91 24.05 -0.74
C ARG A 368 -2.52 23.18 0.34
N THR A 369 -1.88 22.05 0.61
CA THR A 369 -2.25 21.14 1.69
C THR A 369 -1.38 21.38 2.91
N ASN A 370 -1.97 21.23 4.09
CA ASN A 370 -1.26 21.11 5.35
C ASN A 370 -1.36 19.65 5.82
N LYS A 371 -0.61 19.26 6.85
CA LYS A 371 -0.64 17.92 7.44
C LYS A 371 -2.07 17.44 7.77
N PHE A 372 -2.92 18.38 8.20
CA PHE A 372 -4.33 18.11 8.49
C PHE A 372 -5.19 17.94 7.24
N THR A 373 -5.06 18.84 6.24
CA THR A 373 -5.96 18.85 5.07
C THR A 373 -5.54 17.86 3.98
N ALA A 374 -4.31 17.36 3.99
CA ALA A 374 -3.79 16.43 2.99
C ALA A 374 -4.64 15.16 2.86
N GLY A 375 -5.05 14.56 3.99
CA GLY A 375 -5.89 13.35 3.97
C GLY A 375 -7.25 13.58 3.31
N PHE A 376 -7.90 14.71 3.61
CA PHE A 376 -9.18 15.07 3.01
C PHE A 376 -9.05 15.43 1.53
N GLN A 377 -7.98 16.15 1.16
CA GLN A 377 -7.71 16.50 -0.23
C GLN A 377 -7.50 15.24 -1.08
N ASN A 378 -6.73 14.27 -0.59
CA ASN A 378 -6.48 13.02 -1.31
C ASN A 378 -7.77 12.23 -1.59
N ILE A 379 -8.76 12.27 -0.68
CA ILE A 379 -10.07 11.62 -0.89
C ILE A 379 -10.86 12.33 -2.00
N VAL A 380 -10.83 13.66 -2.03
CA VAL A 380 -11.49 14.44 -3.08
C VAL A 380 -10.81 14.19 -4.43
N ASP A 381 -9.48 14.24 -4.46
CA ASP A 381 -8.68 14.03 -5.67
C ASP A 381 -8.78 12.59 -6.21
N ALA A 382 -9.06 11.61 -5.35
CA ALA A 382 -9.31 10.23 -5.76
C ALA A 382 -10.58 10.07 -6.61
N TYR A 383 -11.59 10.94 -6.42
CA TYR A 383 -12.75 10.97 -7.31
C TYR A 383 -12.44 11.65 -8.64
N GLY A 384 -11.65 12.73 -8.58
CA GLY A 384 -11.15 13.42 -9.76
C GLY A 384 -10.49 14.74 -9.39
N VAL A 385 -9.48 15.13 -10.16
CA VAL A 385 -8.81 16.42 -10.00
C VAL A 385 -9.72 17.52 -10.53
N GLY A 386 -10.02 18.52 -9.69
CA GLY A 386 -10.87 19.65 -10.05
C GLY A 386 -10.30 20.51 -11.19
N ASN A 387 -11.16 21.25 -11.89
CA ASN A 387 -10.70 22.16 -12.95
C ASN A 387 -9.99 23.39 -12.37
N TYR A 388 -9.21 24.05 -13.23
CA TYR A 388 -8.50 25.25 -12.84
C TYR A 388 -9.44 26.36 -12.36
N ARG A 389 -9.16 26.89 -11.16
CA ARG A 389 -9.90 27.94 -10.44
C ARG A 389 -11.34 27.57 -10.05
N GLU A 390 -11.67 26.30 -10.12
CA GLU A 390 -12.89 25.74 -9.56
C GLU A 390 -12.86 25.80 -8.03
N MET A 391 -14.03 25.90 -7.40
CA MET A 391 -14.14 25.76 -5.95
C MET A 391 -13.75 24.35 -5.51
N ASN A 392 -12.83 24.29 -4.56
CA ASN A 392 -12.40 23.03 -3.97
C ASN A 392 -13.47 22.51 -2.99
N PRO A 393 -13.95 21.26 -3.13
CA PRO A 393 -14.86 20.65 -2.15
C PRO A 393 -14.20 20.36 -0.80
N ALA A 394 -12.86 20.18 -0.76
CA ALA A 394 -12.15 19.68 0.42
C ALA A 394 -12.43 20.45 1.73
N PRO A 395 -12.48 21.80 1.77
CA PRO A 395 -12.83 22.54 2.99
C PRO A 395 -14.17 22.13 3.60
N TYR A 396 -15.16 21.83 2.76
CA TYR A 396 -16.49 21.40 3.21
C TYR A 396 -16.45 19.94 3.64
N THR A 397 -15.77 19.08 2.87
CA THR A 397 -15.59 17.66 3.16
C THR A 397 -14.93 17.42 4.51
N ILE A 398 -14.04 18.31 4.98
CA ILE A 398 -13.42 18.20 6.32
C ILE A 398 -14.46 18.02 7.44
N ILE A 399 -15.62 18.68 7.34
CA ILE A 399 -16.67 18.61 8.37
C ILE A 399 -17.84 17.72 7.92
N THR A 400 -18.31 17.88 6.68
CA THR A 400 -19.51 17.19 6.22
C THR A 400 -19.30 15.68 6.11
N PHE A 401 -18.13 15.21 5.70
CA PHE A 401 -17.85 13.78 5.57
C PHE A 401 -17.82 13.07 6.93
N PRO A 402 -17.03 13.50 7.94
CA PRO A 402 -17.08 12.91 9.27
C PRO A 402 -18.46 13.02 9.94
N PHE A 403 -19.19 14.11 9.70
CA PHE A 403 -20.54 14.28 10.25
C PHE A 403 -21.55 13.29 9.66
N LEU A 404 -21.56 13.10 8.33
CA LEU A 404 -22.43 12.11 7.69
C LEU A 404 -22.07 10.68 8.12
N PHE A 405 -20.77 10.38 8.24
CA PHE A 405 -20.31 9.12 8.81
C PHE A 405 -20.86 8.92 10.23
N ALA A 406 -20.78 9.95 11.08
CA ALA A 406 -21.28 9.88 12.45
C ALA A 406 -22.80 9.68 12.54
N VAL A 407 -23.59 10.20 11.61
CA VAL A 407 -25.04 9.97 11.56
C VAL A 407 -25.35 8.49 11.29
N MET A 408 -24.53 7.82 10.47
CA MET A 408 -24.64 6.38 10.18
C MET A 408 -24.07 5.52 11.31
N PHE A 409 -22.94 5.94 11.89
CA PHE A 409 -22.21 5.26 12.96
C PHE A 409 -22.38 5.98 14.30
N GLY A 410 -23.63 6.21 14.69
CA GLY A 410 -23.96 6.96 15.91
C GLY A 410 -24.00 6.07 17.15
N ASP A 411 -22.84 5.83 17.76
CA ASP A 411 -22.71 5.12 19.04
C ASP A 411 -21.59 5.79 19.86
N CYS A 412 -21.90 6.18 21.09
CA CYS A 412 -20.96 6.84 21.98
C CYS A 412 -19.77 5.92 22.35
N GLY A 413 -20.02 4.64 22.58
CA GLY A 413 -19.01 3.68 23.03
C GLY A 413 -18.00 3.37 21.93
N HIS A 414 -18.49 2.98 20.75
CA HIS A 414 -17.63 2.73 19.59
C HIS A 414 -16.92 4.02 19.12
N GLY A 415 -17.60 5.17 19.18
CA GLY A 415 -16.99 6.48 18.91
C GLY A 415 -15.79 6.77 19.83
N ALA A 416 -15.90 6.47 21.12
CA ALA A 416 -14.82 6.65 22.09
C ALA A 416 -13.61 5.73 21.82
N VAL A 417 -13.84 4.49 21.40
CA VAL A 417 -12.76 3.55 21.01
C VAL A 417 -12.03 4.07 19.76
N MET A 418 -12.77 4.49 18.73
CA MET A 418 -12.18 5.08 17.52
C MET A 418 -11.39 6.36 17.84
N LEU A 419 -11.91 7.22 18.72
CA LEU A 419 -11.23 8.42 19.19
C LEU A 419 -9.92 8.07 19.90
N GLY A 420 -9.93 7.08 20.81
CA GLY A 420 -8.74 6.62 21.51
C GLY A 420 -7.65 6.11 20.57
N PHE A 421 -8.03 5.29 19.58
CA PHE A 421 -7.11 4.81 18.55
C PHE A 421 -6.54 5.95 17.69
N ALA A 422 -7.38 6.90 17.27
CA ALA A 422 -6.94 8.06 16.50
C ALA A 422 -6.00 8.98 17.29
N LEU A 423 -6.30 9.25 18.57
CA LEU A 423 -5.44 10.04 19.44
C LEU A 423 -4.08 9.39 19.63
N TRP A 424 -4.04 8.07 19.84
CA TRP A 424 -2.78 7.33 19.96
C TRP A 424 -1.91 7.45 18.69
N MET A 425 -2.50 7.37 17.49
CA MET A 425 -1.77 7.59 16.22
C MET A 425 -1.25 9.03 16.07
N VAL A 426 -2.02 10.02 16.50
CA VAL A 426 -1.63 11.45 16.40
C VAL A 426 -0.52 11.78 17.40
N ILE A 427 -0.59 11.26 18.64
CA ILE A 427 0.42 11.48 19.67
C ILE A 427 1.77 10.85 19.26
N ASN A 428 1.74 9.63 18.70
CA ASN A 428 2.94 8.89 18.32
C ASN A 428 3.39 9.13 16.86
N GLU A 429 2.95 10.22 16.22
CA GLU A 429 3.19 10.51 14.80
C GLU A 429 4.67 10.41 14.40
N LYS A 430 5.59 10.95 15.21
CA LYS A 430 7.04 10.97 14.87
C LYS A 430 7.66 9.58 14.89
N SER A 431 7.32 8.77 15.89
CA SER A 431 7.85 7.41 16.04
C SER A 431 7.33 6.50 14.93
N LEU A 432 6.04 6.60 14.61
CA LEU A 432 5.41 5.78 13.57
C LEU A 432 5.86 6.17 12.16
N LEU A 433 6.15 7.45 11.91
CA LEU A 433 6.67 7.90 10.62
C LEU A 433 8.13 7.46 10.39
N ALA A 434 8.92 7.33 11.46
CA ALA A 434 10.27 6.78 11.39
C ALA A 434 10.28 5.27 11.11
N GLN A 435 9.32 4.54 11.69
CA GLN A 435 9.15 3.11 11.47
C GLN A 435 8.37 2.85 10.18
N LYS A 436 9.07 2.85 9.04
CA LYS A 436 8.46 2.49 7.74
C LYS A 436 7.90 1.07 7.79
N SER A 437 6.58 0.94 7.88
CA SER A 437 5.88 -0.33 7.76
C SER A 437 5.61 -0.67 6.30
N THR A 438 5.83 -1.92 5.94
CA THR A 438 5.51 -2.49 4.62
C THR A 438 4.01 -2.72 4.42
N ASN A 439 3.24 -2.77 5.51
CA ASN A 439 1.79 -3.01 5.47
C ASN A 439 1.03 -1.81 4.87
N GLU A 440 0.47 -1.99 3.67
CA GLU A 440 -0.30 -0.96 2.95
C GLU A 440 -1.54 -0.48 3.70
N ILE A 441 -2.22 -1.40 4.40
CA ILE A 441 -3.40 -1.10 5.23
C ILE A 441 -3.03 -0.09 6.31
N TRP A 442 -1.91 -0.31 6.99
CA TRP A 442 -1.43 0.58 8.04
C TRP A 442 -1.08 1.96 7.49
N ASN A 443 -0.37 2.02 6.36
CA ASN A 443 0.02 3.28 5.72
C ASN A 443 -1.22 4.10 5.31
N THR A 444 -2.29 3.44 4.88
CA THR A 444 -3.57 4.08 4.53
C THR A 444 -4.24 4.66 5.78
N PHE A 445 -4.36 3.89 6.86
CA PHE A 445 -4.93 4.38 8.13
C PHE A 445 -4.13 5.52 8.73
N PHE A 446 -2.79 5.42 8.72
CA PHE A 446 -1.90 6.45 9.26
C PHE A 446 -1.97 7.76 8.46
N SER A 447 -2.12 7.67 7.13
CA SER A 447 -2.36 8.83 6.26
C SER A 447 -3.71 9.50 6.56
N GLY A 448 -4.71 8.72 6.98
CA GLY A 448 -6.05 9.17 7.37
C GLY A 448 -6.23 9.52 8.85
N ARG A 449 -5.17 9.66 9.66
CA ARG A 449 -5.28 9.81 11.13
C ARG A 449 -6.20 10.95 11.60
N TYR A 450 -6.13 12.12 10.95
CA TYR A 450 -6.96 13.28 11.29
C TYR A 450 -8.44 13.09 10.89
N LEU A 451 -8.70 12.26 9.89
CA LEU A 451 -10.05 11.92 9.45
C LEU A 451 -10.72 11.01 10.47
N ILE A 452 -10.02 9.97 10.94
CA ILE A 452 -10.51 9.05 11.98
C ILE A 452 -10.72 9.80 13.30
N LEU A 453 -9.85 10.76 13.62
CA LEU A 453 -10.02 11.62 14.79
C LEU A 453 -11.36 12.39 14.72
N LEU A 454 -11.66 13.05 13.60
CA LEU A 454 -12.91 13.78 13.44
C LEU A 454 -14.13 12.84 13.41
N MET A 455 -14.03 11.68 12.76
CA MET A 455 -15.10 10.67 12.77
C MET A 455 -15.41 10.18 14.18
N GLY A 456 -14.39 9.96 15.02
CA GLY A 456 -14.58 9.59 16.43
C GLY A 456 -15.29 10.67 17.24
N ILE A 457 -14.88 11.94 17.09
CA ILE A 457 -15.51 13.08 17.79
C ILE A 457 -16.98 13.23 17.37
N PHE A 458 -17.27 13.23 16.08
CA PHE A 458 -18.64 13.37 15.60
C PHE A 458 -19.50 12.15 15.93
N SER A 459 -18.95 10.92 15.86
CA SER A 459 -19.66 9.68 16.23
C SER A 459 -20.04 9.67 17.72
N MET A 460 -19.15 10.17 18.58
CA MET A 460 -19.47 10.36 20.00
C MET A 460 -20.60 11.40 20.19
N TYR A 461 -20.55 12.53 19.48
CA TYR A 461 -21.61 13.54 19.51
C TYR A 461 -22.96 12.99 19.02
N THR A 462 -23.01 12.29 17.88
CA THR A 462 -24.26 11.71 17.37
C THR A 462 -24.75 10.54 18.23
N GLY A 463 -23.83 9.77 18.82
CA GLY A 463 -24.15 8.73 19.80
C GLY A 463 -24.85 9.29 21.03
N PHE A 464 -24.41 10.45 21.53
CA PHE A 464 -25.12 11.18 22.58
C PHE A 464 -26.49 11.70 22.14
N ILE A 465 -26.63 12.19 20.90
CA ILE A 465 -27.94 12.61 20.35
C ILE A 465 -28.92 11.43 20.23
N TYR A 466 -28.44 10.25 19.82
CA TYR A 466 -29.27 9.04 19.79
C TYR A 466 -29.46 8.42 21.16
N ASN A 467 -28.69 8.87 22.16
CA ASN A 467 -28.64 8.32 23.50
C ASN A 467 -28.36 6.80 23.50
N ASP A 468 -27.36 6.40 22.72
CA ASP A 468 -26.93 5.00 22.56
C ASP A 468 -25.42 4.87 22.83
N CYS A 469 -25.08 4.01 23.79
CA CYS A 469 -23.73 3.62 24.17
C CYS A 469 -23.71 2.11 24.36
N PHE A 470 -23.10 1.38 23.41
CA PHE A 470 -23.09 -0.09 23.41
C PHE A 470 -24.49 -0.69 23.61
N SER A 471 -25.51 -0.17 22.92
CA SER A 471 -26.95 -0.54 23.04
C SER A 471 -27.65 -0.13 24.35
N LYS A 472 -27.00 0.68 25.20
CA LYS A 472 -27.55 1.19 26.47
C LYS A 472 -27.74 2.70 26.40
N SER A 473 -28.77 3.20 27.11
CA SER A 473 -29.10 4.62 27.17
C SER A 473 -28.65 5.24 28.49
N PHE A 474 -28.31 6.52 28.45
CA PHE A 474 -27.95 7.31 29.63
C PHE A 474 -29.15 8.13 30.12
N ASN A 475 -29.44 8.04 31.41
CA ASN A 475 -30.46 8.88 32.04
C ASN A 475 -29.81 10.09 32.74
N ILE A 476 -29.46 11.13 31.97
CA ILE A 476 -28.76 12.33 32.48
C ILE A 476 -29.74 13.33 33.10
N PHE A 477 -30.83 13.65 32.40
CA PHE A 477 -31.80 14.70 32.80
C PHE A 477 -33.08 14.19 33.47
N GLY A 478 -33.26 12.87 33.60
CA GLY A 478 -34.53 12.27 34.00
C GLY A 478 -35.47 12.06 32.80
N SER A 479 -36.17 10.92 32.76
CA SER A 479 -37.17 10.60 31.72
C SER A 479 -38.35 11.59 31.78
N SER A 480 -38.78 12.08 30.61
CA SER A 480 -39.98 12.92 30.47
C SER A 480 -41.28 12.11 30.59
N TRP A 481 -41.18 10.79 30.58
CA TRP A 481 -42.28 9.85 30.79
C TRP A 481 -42.35 9.37 32.24
N HIS A 482 -43.56 9.39 32.80
CA HIS A 482 -43.84 8.96 34.15
C HIS A 482 -44.97 7.92 34.19
N ILE A 483 -44.75 6.87 34.97
CA ILE A 483 -45.69 5.75 35.09
C ILE A 483 -46.74 6.01 36.20
N ILE A 484 -46.39 6.81 37.20
CA ILE A 484 -47.19 7.05 38.41
C ILE A 484 -48.63 7.52 38.11
N PRO A 485 -48.88 8.40 37.12
CA PRO A 485 -50.23 8.87 36.81
C PRO A 485 -51.17 7.79 36.25
N MET A 486 -50.64 6.73 35.61
CA MET A 486 -51.45 5.59 35.13
C MET A 486 -52.06 4.77 36.28
N PHE A 487 -51.35 4.70 37.42
CA PHE A 487 -51.87 4.07 38.64
C PHE A 487 -52.86 4.98 39.37
N LYS A 488 -52.66 6.29 39.34
CA LYS A 488 -53.58 7.26 39.96
C LYS A 488 -54.92 7.36 39.24
N ASN A 489 -54.93 7.14 37.92
CA ASN A 489 -56.14 7.20 37.09
C ASN A 489 -56.93 5.88 37.06
N ASN A 490 -56.56 4.87 37.89
CA ASN A 490 -57.12 3.52 37.93
C ASN A 490 -57.10 2.74 36.59
N THR A 491 -56.39 3.23 35.58
CA THR A 491 -56.20 2.53 34.30
C THR A 491 -55.31 1.29 34.46
N TRP A 492 -54.36 1.32 35.38
CA TRP A 492 -53.51 0.18 35.72
C TRP A 492 -53.81 -0.31 37.13
N ASN A 493 -54.39 -1.51 37.23
CA ASN A 493 -54.62 -2.22 38.50
C ASN A 493 -53.63 -3.36 38.68
N LYS A 494 -53.48 -3.84 39.92
CA LYS A 494 -52.61 -5.00 40.24
C LYS A 494 -52.97 -6.25 39.43
N ASP A 495 -54.25 -6.45 39.14
CA ASP A 495 -54.73 -7.58 38.33
C ASP A 495 -54.31 -7.47 36.85
N VAL A 496 -54.27 -6.25 36.30
CA VAL A 496 -53.83 -5.98 34.92
C VAL A 496 -52.31 -6.17 34.80
N LEU A 497 -51.55 -5.80 35.84
CA LEU A 497 -50.11 -5.99 35.91
C LEU A 497 -49.73 -7.48 36.00
N LEU A 498 -50.52 -8.28 36.70
CA LEU A 498 -50.31 -9.73 36.83
C LEU A 498 -50.78 -10.49 35.58
N GLY A 499 -51.80 -9.99 34.88
CA GLY A 499 -52.37 -10.63 33.69
C GLY A 499 -51.64 -10.33 32.37
N ASN A 500 -51.04 -9.15 32.22
CA ASN A 500 -50.47 -8.70 30.95
C ASN A 500 -48.94 -8.53 31.02
N THR A 501 -48.22 -9.13 30.06
CA THR A 501 -46.75 -9.06 29.95
C THR A 501 -46.25 -7.76 29.30
N VAL A 502 -47.10 -7.08 28.52
CA VAL A 502 -46.79 -5.81 27.84
C VAL A 502 -47.87 -4.80 28.17
N LEU A 503 -47.45 -3.60 28.60
CA LEU A 503 -48.34 -2.49 28.95
C LEU A 503 -48.11 -1.32 28.01
N GLN A 504 -49.20 -0.64 27.65
CA GLN A 504 -49.16 0.59 26.86
C GLN A 504 -49.34 1.81 27.77
N LEU A 505 -48.45 2.77 27.63
CA LEU A 505 -48.57 4.10 28.23
C LEU A 505 -49.42 4.96 27.30
N ASP A 506 -50.52 5.51 27.82
CA ASP A 506 -51.35 6.44 27.05
C ASP A 506 -50.83 7.88 27.25
N PRO A 507 -50.28 8.52 26.20
CA PRO A 507 -49.79 9.90 26.30
C PRO A 507 -50.91 10.93 26.49
N ALA A 508 -52.19 10.58 26.29
CA ALA A 508 -53.31 11.51 26.44
C ALA A 508 -53.66 11.77 27.92
N VAL A 509 -53.22 10.88 28.83
CA VAL A 509 -53.47 10.99 30.26
C VAL A 509 -52.53 12.05 30.86
N PRO A 510 -53.06 13.07 31.58
CA PRO A 510 -52.24 14.15 32.10
C PRO A 510 -51.19 13.64 33.09
N GLY A 511 -49.93 14.03 32.85
CA GLY A 511 -48.78 13.68 33.68
C GLY A 511 -48.04 12.39 33.28
N VAL A 512 -48.61 11.54 32.41
CA VAL A 512 -47.90 10.36 31.89
C VAL A 512 -46.76 10.78 30.97
N TYR A 513 -47.05 11.74 30.10
CA TYR A 513 -46.05 12.56 29.46
C TYR A 513 -46.04 13.91 30.16
N SER A 514 -44.87 14.36 30.61
CA SER A 514 -44.70 15.64 31.32
C SER A 514 -44.99 16.88 30.47
N GLY A 515 -45.20 16.71 29.15
CA GLY A 515 -45.47 17.79 28.19
C GLY A 515 -44.21 18.42 27.61
N ASN A 516 -43.04 18.17 28.20
CA ASN A 516 -41.76 18.69 27.74
C ASN A 516 -40.89 17.59 27.13
N PRO A 517 -40.35 17.78 25.91
CA PRO A 517 -39.42 16.82 25.32
C PRO A 517 -38.12 16.74 26.12
N TYR A 518 -37.44 15.60 26.01
CA TYR A 518 -36.14 15.39 26.66
C TYR A 518 -35.15 16.48 26.20
N PRO A 519 -34.43 17.17 27.12
CA PRO A 519 -33.64 18.34 26.76
C PRO A 519 -32.52 18.08 25.75
N PHE A 520 -31.95 16.86 25.71
CA PHE A 520 -30.81 16.55 24.86
C PHE A 520 -30.83 15.11 24.35
N GLY A 521 -31.11 14.93 23.06
CA GLY A 521 -31.17 13.61 22.43
C GLY A 521 -32.50 12.89 22.65
N ILE A 522 -32.47 11.56 22.56
CA ILE A 522 -33.67 10.72 22.68
C ILE A 522 -33.88 10.29 24.13
N ASP A 523 -35.15 10.29 24.56
CA ASP A 523 -35.53 9.89 25.91
C ASP A 523 -35.10 8.43 26.22
N PRO A 524 -34.42 8.18 27.36
CA PRO A 524 -33.97 6.84 27.77
C PRO A 524 -35.07 5.76 27.80
N ILE A 525 -36.33 6.15 28.04
CA ILE A 525 -37.45 5.21 28.16
C ILE A 525 -37.64 4.36 26.90
N TRP A 526 -37.32 4.92 25.73
CA TRP A 526 -37.45 4.24 24.45
C TRP A 526 -36.52 3.03 24.32
N ASN A 527 -35.42 2.95 25.07
CA ASN A 527 -34.55 1.78 25.00
C ASN A 527 -35.19 0.54 25.66
N ILE A 528 -36.05 0.77 26.67
CA ILE A 528 -36.76 -0.28 27.42
C ILE A 528 -38.07 -0.67 26.71
N ALA A 529 -38.64 0.23 25.91
CA ALA A 529 -39.91 0.03 25.23
C ALA A 529 -39.84 -1.04 24.11
N SER A 530 -40.89 -1.85 23.98
CA SER A 530 -41.01 -2.85 22.91
C SER A 530 -41.22 -2.23 21.52
N ASN A 531 -41.87 -1.06 21.45
CA ASN A 531 -42.15 -0.32 20.22
C ASN A 531 -41.04 0.66 19.80
N LYS A 532 -39.81 0.50 20.33
CA LYS A 532 -38.68 1.40 20.06
C LYS A 532 -38.33 1.54 18.58
N LEU A 533 -38.39 0.42 17.84
CA LEU A 533 -38.01 0.37 16.43
C LEU A 533 -38.96 1.22 15.58
N THR A 534 -40.26 1.19 15.87
CA THR A 534 -41.27 1.97 15.14
C THR A 534 -41.03 3.47 15.30
N PHE A 535 -40.73 3.93 16.51
CA PHE A 535 -40.42 5.34 16.79
C PHE A 535 -39.08 5.75 16.15
N LEU A 536 -38.00 5.01 16.42
CA LEU A 536 -36.66 5.34 15.95
C LEU A 536 -36.54 5.29 14.43
N ASN A 537 -37.17 4.32 13.76
CA ASN A 537 -37.14 4.24 12.30
C ASN A 537 -37.88 5.42 11.66
N SER A 538 -39.04 5.83 12.22
CA SER A 538 -39.76 7.01 11.73
C SER A 538 -38.94 8.28 11.88
N TYR A 539 -38.26 8.45 13.01
CA TYR A 539 -37.36 9.57 13.27
C TYR A 539 -36.14 9.58 12.33
N LYS A 540 -35.39 8.46 12.26
CA LYS A 540 -34.17 8.35 11.46
C LYS A 540 -34.45 8.52 9.97
N MET A 541 -35.53 7.94 9.45
CA MET A 541 -35.92 8.11 8.05
C MET A 541 -36.17 9.59 7.72
N LYS A 542 -36.97 10.29 8.54
CA LYS A 542 -37.26 11.73 8.33
C LYS A 542 -36.02 12.59 8.45
N MET A 543 -35.20 12.36 9.48
CA MET A 543 -33.94 13.09 9.69
C MET A 543 -32.97 12.90 8.51
N SER A 544 -32.84 11.68 7.99
CA SER A 544 -31.98 11.39 6.83
C SER A 544 -32.39 12.16 5.58
N VAL A 545 -33.69 12.27 5.32
CA VAL A 545 -34.25 13.04 4.20
C VAL A 545 -33.94 14.53 4.35
N VAL A 546 -34.12 15.09 5.56
CA VAL A 546 -33.83 16.50 5.85
C VAL A 546 -32.34 16.81 5.64
N VAL A 547 -31.45 16.00 6.22
CA VAL A 547 -30.00 16.18 6.07
C VAL A 547 -29.56 16.04 4.61
N GLY A 548 -30.10 15.05 3.88
CA GLY A 548 -29.78 14.82 2.48
C GLY A 548 -30.16 16.00 1.58
N ILE A 549 -31.37 16.55 1.74
CA ILE A 549 -31.85 17.67 0.93
C ILE A 549 -31.08 18.96 1.22
N VAL A 550 -30.79 19.25 2.49
CA VAL A 550 -29.98 20.41 2.88
C VAL A 550 -28.56 20.31 2.29
N HIS A 551 -27.95 19.12 2.33
CA HIS A 551 -26.63 18.88 1.74
C HIS A 551 -26.66 19.08 0.21
N MET A 552 -27.66 18.54 -0.49
CA MET A 552 -27.78 18.71 -1.94
C MET A 552 -27.98 20.18 -2.34
N ILE A 553 -28.85 20.91 -1.64
CA ILE A 553 -29.08 22.34 -1.87
C ILE A 553 -27.78 23.13 -1.67
N PHE A 554 -27.00 22.80 -0.62
CA PHE A 554 -25.69 23.41 -0.41
C PHE A 554 -24.74 23.18 -1.60
N GLY A 555 -24.70 21.96 -2.14
CA GLY A 555 -23.91 21.64 -3.34
C GLY A 555 -24.31 22.46 -4.57
N VAL A 556 -25.61 22.62 -4.82
CA VAL A 556 -26.10 23.43 -5.95
C VAL A 556 -25.76 24.91 -5.75
N ILE A 557 -25.80 25.43 -4.51
CA ILE A 557 -25.36 26.81 -4.22
C ILE A 557 -23.87 27.03 -4.55
N LEU A 558 -23.01 26.02 -4.36
CA LEU A 558 -21.59 26.14 -4.76
C LEU A 558 -21.42 26.31 -6.28
N SER A 559 -22.30 25.72 -7.09
CA SER A 559 -22.29 25.90 -8.55
C SER A 559 -22.51 27.37 -8.96
N LEU A 560 -23.35 28.11 -8.21
CA LEU A 560 -23.57 29.54 -8.44
C LEU A 560 -22.28 30.34 -8.26
N PHE A 561 -21.54 30.09 -7.18
CA PHE A 561 -20.26 30.77 -6.93
C PHE A 561 -19.21 30.47 -8.00
N ASN A 562 -19.24 29.28 -8.60
CA ASN A 562 -18.41 28.95 -9.76
C ASN A 562 -18.85 29.75 -11.00
N HIS A 563 -20.14 29.78 -11.33
CA HIS A 563 -20.63 30.52 -12.50
C HIS A 563 -20.40 32.03 -12.41
N ILE A 564 -20.56 32.62 -11.21
CA ILE A 564 -20.25 34.03 -10.95
C ILE A 564 -18.77 34.31 -11.20
N TYR A 565 -17.89 33.45 -10.67
CA TYR A 565 -16.45 33.63 -10.79
C TYR A 565 -15.95 33.53 -12.24
N PHE A 566 -16.42 32.54 -13.00
CA PHE A 566 -16.09 32.41 -14.42
C PHE A 566 -16.86 33.40 -15.33
N LYS A 567 -17.68 34.30 -14.76
CA LYS A 567 -18.51 35.28 -15.46
C LYS A 567 -19.43 34.64 -16.53
N LYS A 568 -19.91 33.42 -16.28
CA LYS A 568 -20.83 32.69 -17.18
C LYS A 568 -22.28 32.95 -16.82
N TYR A 569 -22.75 34.20 -17.02
CA TYR A 569 -24.10 34.63 -16.63
C TYR A 569 -25.23 33.81 -17.27
N MET A 570 -25.03 33.30 -18.50
CA MET A 570 -26.02 32.44 -19.15
C MET A 570 -26.29 31.15 -18.36
N ASN A 571 -25.27 30.54 -17.75
CA ASN A 571 -25.44 29.32 -16.97
C ASN A 571 -26.20 29.60 -15.66
N ILE A 572 -26.07 30.79 -15.09
CA ILE A 572 -26.80 31.17 -13.87
C ILE A 572 -28.32 31.15 -14.15
N ILE A 573 -28.74 31.79 -15.24
CA ILE A 573 -30.16 31.93 -15.56
C ILE A 573 -30.75 30.62 -16.09
N LEU A 574 -29.99 29.87 -16.89
CA LEU A 574 -30.53 28.71 -17.62
C LEU A 574 -30.34 27.38 -16.90
N GLN A 575 -29.42 27.30 -15.95
CA GLN A 575 -29.10 26.05 -15.24
C GLN A 575 -29.37 26.19 -13.74
N PHE A 576 -28.67 27.11 -13.06
CA PHE A 576 -28.79 27.24 -11.60
C PHE A 576 -30.21 27.60 -11.12
N ILE A 577 -30.85 28.60 -11.73
CA ILE A 577 -32.19 29.02 -11.32
C ILE A 577 -33.23 27.88 -11.48
N PRO A 578 -33.35 27.23 -12.67
CA PRO A 578 -34.25 26.08 -12.82
C PRO A 578 -33.93 24.91 -11.88
N GLU A 579 -32.65 24.57 -11.67
CA GLU A 579 -32.24 23.49 -10.75
C GLU A 579 -32.69 23.79 -9.31
N MET A 580 -32.48 25.02 -8.83
CA MET A 580 -32.91 25.44 -7.49
C MET A 580 -34.43 25.44 -7.33
N ILE A 581 -35.15 25.95 -8.33
CA ILE A 581 -36.63 25.92 -8.34
C ILE A 581 -37.13 24.49 -8.27
N PHE A 582 -36.58 23.59 -9.08
CA PHE A 582 -36.98 22.19 -9.13
C PHE A 582 -36.75 21.48 -7.78
N ILE A 583 -35.58 21.65 -7.16
CA ILE A 583 -35.27 21.01 -5.89
C ILE A 583 -36.10 21.57 -4.73
N ILE A 584 -36.23 22.90 -4.63
CA ILE A 584 -36.98 23.54 -3.54
C ILE A 584 -38.47 23.21 -3.65
N SER A 585 -39.05 23.22 -4.85
CA SER A 585 -40.49 22.99 -5.06
C SER A 585 -40.93 21.58 -4.67
N LEU A 586 -40.13 20.55 -4.96
CA LEU A 586 -40.47 19.16 -4.64
C LEU A 586 -39.90 18.74 -3.28
N PHE A 587 -38.58 18.75 -3.15
CA PHE A 587 -37.89 18.21 -1.99
C PHE A 587 -37.85 19.20 -0.83
N GLY A 588 -37.69 20.50 -1.09
CA GLY A 588 -37.82 21.54 -0.06
C GLY A 588 -39.21 21.53 0.59
N TYR A 589 -40.26 21.34 -0.21
CA TYR A 589 -41.62 21.18 0.30
C TYR A 589 -41.81 19.90 1.13
N LEU A 590 -41.16 18.79 0.77
CA LEU A 590 -41.16 17.58 1.59
C LEU A 590 -40.54 17.81 2.98
N VAL A 591 -39.42 18.54 3.05
CA VAL A 591 -38.81 18.93 4.33
C VAL A 591 -39.75 19.80 5.14
N PHE A 592 -40.41 20.77 4.50
CA PHE A 592 -41.42 21.60 5.14
C PHE A 592 -42.58 20.76 5.72
N MET A 593 -43.12 19.79 4.98
CA MET A 593 -44.18 18.90 5.48
C MET A 593 -43.75 18.08 6.70
N ILE A 594 -42.49 17.63 6.74
CA ILE A 594 -41.93 16.89 7.89
C ILE A 594 -41.90 17.78 9.14
N ILE A 595 -41.31 18.98 9.02
CA ILE A 595 -41.15 19.92 10.14
C ILE A 595 -42.52 20.41 10.61
N PHE A 596 -43.42 20.74 9.68
CA PHE A 596 -44.78 21.17 9.98
C PHE A 596 -45.54 20.07 10.74
N LYS A 597 -45.45 18.81 10.28
CA LYS A 597 -46.09 17.68 10.98
C LYS A 597 -45.56 17.52 12.41
N TRP A 598 -44.27 17.73 12.64
CA TRP A 598 -43.68 17.66 13.98
C TRP A 598 -44.16 18.78 14.92
N CYS A 599 -44.55 19.94 14.40
CA CYS A 599 -44.97 21.08 15.23
C CYS A 599 -46.48 21.14 15.48
N HIS A 600 -47.31 20.62 14.57
CA HIS A 600 -48.77 20.84 14.60
C HIS A 600 -49.57 19.68 15.21
N PHE A 601 -49.10 18.43 15.09
CA PHE A 601 -49.87 17.27 15.52
C PHE A 601 -49.50 16.83 16.94
N ASP A 602 -50.39 17.15 17.87
CA ASP A 602 -50.33 16.69 19.26
C ASP A 602 -51.08 15.38 19.48
N VAL A 603 -50.89 14.80 20.67
CA VAL A 603 -51.49 13.54 21.12
C VAL A 603 -53.00 13.48 20.89
N HIS A 604 -53.72 14.56 21.18
CA HIS A 604 -55.18 14.64 21.03
C HIS A 604 -55.66 14.62 19.58
N SER A 605 -54.79 15.00 18.63
CA SER A 605 -55.08 15.01 17.19
C SER A 605 -54.50 13.80 16.44
N SER A 606 -53.83 12.89 17.16
CA SER A 606 -53.02 11.81 16.61
C SER A 606 -53.80 10.85 15.71
N GLN A 607 -55.08 10.59 16.00
CA GLN A 607 -55.94 9.72 15.20
C GLN A 607 -56.17 10.26 13.77
N SER A 608 -56.10 11.58 13.59
CA SER A 608 -56.30 12.25 12.31
C SER A 608 -54.98 12.59 11.59
N ALA A 609 -53.83 12.20 12.15
CA ALA A 609 -52.53 12.60 11.63
C ALA A 609 -52.23 11.96 10.27
N PRO A 610 -52.11 12.74 9.17
CA PRO A 610 -52.04 12.19 7.83
C PRO A 610 -50.67 11.61 7.50
N SER A 611 -50.60 10.72 6.51
CA SER A 611 -49.34 10.17 6.02
C SER A 611 -48.65 11.13 5.04
N ILE A 612 -47.42 11.56 5.35
CA ILE A 612 -46.63 12.45 4.49
C ILE A 612 -46.34 11.78 3.13
N LEU A 613 -46.09 10.47 3.14
CA LEU A 613 -45.78 9.72 1.91
C LEU A 613 -46.96 9.73 0.94
N ILE A 614 -48.17 9.52 1.44
CA ILE A 614 -49.38 9.50 0.60
C ILE A 614 -49.64 10.91 0.05
N HIS A 615 -49.50 11.96 0.88
CA HIS A 615 -49.61 13.35 0.41
C HIS A 615 -48.58 13.70 -0.65
N PHE A 616 -47.37 13.16 -0.56
CA PHE A 616 -46.32 13.37 -1.57
C PHE A 616 -46.61 12.62 -2.87
N ILE A 617 -47.12 11.38 -2.81
CA ILE A 617 -47.53 10.62 -4.00
C ILE A 617 -48.72 11.29 -4.69
N ASN A 618 -49.73 11.67 -3.91
CA ASN A 618 -50.95 12.32 -4.40
C ASN A 618 -50.67 13.69 -5.01
N MET A 619 -49.63 14.39 -4.55
CA MET A 619 -49.15 15.64 -5.16
C MET A 619 -48.74 15.44 -6.63
N PHE A 620 -48.05 14.35 -6.99
CA PHE A 620 -47.68 14.08 -8.39
C PHE A 620 -48.84 13.52 -9.23
N LEU A 621 -49.74 12.76 -8.61
CA LEU A 621 -50.90 12.17 -9.28
C LEU A 621 -52.09 13.13 -9.42
N PHE A 622 -52.02 14.32 -8.82
CA PHE A 622 -53.12 15.28 -8.71
C PHE A 622 -54.42 14.69 -8.13
N ASN A 623 -54.31 13.67 -7.27
CA ASN A 623 -55.44 12.99 -6.67
C ASN A 623 -55.69 13.49 -5.24
N TYR A 624 -56.66 14.40 -5.08
CA TYR A 624 -56.97 15.07 -3.81
C TYR A 624 -58.29 14.62 -3.17
N SER A 625 -58.94 13.57 -3.69
CA SER A 625 -60.28 13.14 -3.27
C SER A 625 -60.29 12.03 -2.22
N ASP A 626 -59.14 11.70 -1.63
CA ASP A 626 -59.03 10.59 -0.69
C ASP A 626 -59.53 10.98 0.71
N SER A 627 -60.70 10.47 1.11
CA SER A 627 -61.34 10.77 2.40
C SER A 627 -60.59 10.21 3.62
N SER A 628 -59.60 9.35 3.38
CA SER A 628 -58.80 8.70 4.42
C SER A 628 -57.68 9.59 4.99
N ASN A 629 -57.26 10.64 4.27
CA ASN A 629 -56.18 11.53 4.69
C ASN A 629 -56.65 12.98 4.80
N ALA A 630 -56.68 13.50 6.03
CA ALA A 630 -56.97 14.91 6.28
C ALA A 630 -55.88 15.83 5.67
N PRO A 631 -56.24 17.04 5.23
CA PRO A 631 -55.27 18.05 4.81
C PRO A 631 -54.40 18.50 5.99
N LEU A 632 -53.10 18.74 5.75
CA LEU A 632 -52.17 19.24 6.76
C LEU A 632 -52.46 20.69 7.15
N TYR A 633 -52.82 21.55 6.19
CA TYR A 633 -53.10 22.96 6.41
C TYR A 633 -54.12 23.49 5.40
N LEU A 634 -54.71 24.65 5.69
CA LEU A 634 -55.71 25.30 4.85
C LEU A 634 -55.11 25.65 3.47
N HIS A 635 -55.81 25.35 2.37
CA HIS A 635 -55.35 25.56 0.98
C HIS A 635 -54.14 24.70 0.51
N GLN A 636 -53.88 23.55 1.15
CA GLN A 636 -52.80 22.64 0.73
C GLN A 636 -52.85 22.23 -0.75
N LYS A 637 -54.05 21.98 -1.30
CA LYS A 637 -54.25 21.55 -2.69
C LYS A 637 -53.72 22.56 -3.70
N GLU A 638 -53.97 23.85 -3.47
CA GLU A 638 -53.58 24.93 -4.36
C GLU A 638 -52.06 25.08 -4.39
N VAL A 639 -51.42 25.05 -3.21
CA VAL A 639 -49.97 25.13 -3.07
C VAL A 639 -49.28 23.95 -3.74
N GLN A 640 -49.74 22.71 -3.49
CA GLN A 640 -49.15 21.51 -4.09
C GLN A 640 -49.29 21.53 -5.63
N SER A 641 -50.45 21.90 -6.14
CA SER A 641 -50.67 22.00 -7.59
C SER A 641 -49.76 23.05 -8.22
N PHE A 642 -49.61 24.22 -7.59
CA PHE A 642 -48.72 25.28 -8.06
C PHE A 642 -47.26 24.83 -8.10
N LEU A 643 -46.77 24.18 -7.04
CA LEU A 643 -45.37 23.71 -6.95
C LEU A 643 -45.04 22.67 -8.03
N VAL A 644 -45.93 21.73 -8.31
CA VAL A 644 -45.70 20.71 -9.37
C VAL A 644 -45.68 21.34 -10.75
N ILE A 645 -46.58 22.29 -11.04
CA ILE A 645 -46.60 23.01 -12.31
C ILE A 645 -45.27 23.78 -12.49
N PHE A 646 -44.79 24.46 -11.45
CA PHE A 646 -43.52 25.18 -11.48
C PHE A 646 -42.33 24.25 -11.71
N ALA A 647 -42.31 23.08 -11.06
CA ALA A 647 -41.30 22.05 -11.29
C ALA A 647 -41.32 21.51 -12.73
N LEU A 648 -42.52 21.33 -13.31
CA LEU A 648 -42.68 20.83 -14.67
C LEU A 648 -42.20 21.86 -15.71
N ILE A 649 -42.41 23.16 -15.48
CA ILE A 649 -41.89 24.25 -16.34
C ILE A 649 -40.36 24.33 -16.28
N ALA A 650 -39.74 24.02 -15.14
CA ALA A 650 -38.29 24.07 -14.97
C ALA A 650 -37.55 23.05 -15.87
N VAL A 651 -38.18 21.93 -16.23
CA VAL A 651 -37.54 20.87 -17.04
C VAL A 651 -37.30 21.32 -18.50
N PRO A 652 -38.31 21.80 -19.26
CA PRO A 652 -38.08 22.38 -20.59
C PRO A 652 -37.15 23.59 -20.58
N TRP A 653 -37.21 24.41 -19.51
CA TRP A 653 -36.33 25.57 -19.36
C TRP A 653 -34.86 25.16 -19.39
N MET A 654 -34.49 24.15 -18.61
CA MET A 654 -33.11 23.68 -18.49
C MET A 654 -32.60 23.02 -19.78
N LEU A 655 -33.44 22.19 -20.41
CA LEU A 655 -33.02 21.35 -21.54
C LEU A 655 -32.98 22.11 -22.87
N LEU A 656 -34.00 22.92 -23.18
CA LEU A 656 -34.17 23.47 -24.52
C LEU A 656 -33.45 24.82 -24.69
N ILE A 657 -33.54 25.71 -23.70
CA ILE A 657 -33.19 27.11 -23.89
C ILE A 657 -31.68 27.30 -24.17
N LYS A 658 -30.82 26.57 -23.47
CA LYS A 658 -29.36 26.70 -23.60
C LYS A 658 -28.84 26.26 -24.98
N PRO A 659 -29.18 25.07 -25.53
CA PRO A 659 -28.80 24.70 -26.89
C PRO A 659 -29.32 25.66 -27.97
N PHE A 660 -30.55 26.16 -27.86
CA PHE A 660 -31.11 27.09 -28.86
C PHE A 660 -30.36 28.43 -28.88
N ILE A 661 -30.00 28.97 -27.71
CA ILE A 661 -29.19 30.19 -27.62
C ILE A 661 -27.80 29.97 -28.22
N LEU A 662 -27.14 28.85 -27.90
CA LEU A 662 -25.82 28.53 -28.45
C LEU A 662 -25.87 28.35 -29.97
N ARG A 663 -26.92 27.70 -30.49
CA ARG A 663 -27.14 27.56 -31.94
C ARG A 663 -27.36 28.90 -32.60
N ALA A 664 -28.17 29.78 -32.02
CA ALA A 664 -28.40 31.12 -32.56
C ALA A 664 -27.11 31.95 -32.58
N ASN A 665 -26.28 31.88 -31.54
CA ASN A 665 -24.98 32.53 -31.50
C ASN A 665 -24.01 31.97 -32.55
N HIS A 666 -24.02 30.65 -32.75
CA HIS A 666 -23.20 30.01 -33.78
C HIS A 666 -23.63 30.43 -35.20
N GLN A 667 -24.93 30.46 -35.48
CA GLN A 667 -25.45 30.93 -36.77
C GLN A 667 -25.12 32.41 -37.03
N LYS A 668 -25.22 33.26 -36.00
CA LYS A 668 -24.79 34.67 -36.10
C LYS A 668 -23.30 34.80 -36.39
N ALA A 669 -22.46 33.99 -35.72
CA ALA A 669 -21.02 33.98 -35.98
C ALA A 669 -20.71 33.50 -37.41
N GLN A 670 -21.43 32.49 -37.92
CA GLN A 670 -21.29 32.02 -39.30
C GLN A 670 -21.78 33.04 -40.34
N SER A 671 -22.76 33.88 -40.02
CA SER A 671 -23.23 34.94 -40.92
C SER A 671 -22.35 36.20 -40.95
N MET A 672 -21.42 36.33 -39.99
CA MET A 672 -20.47 37.45 -39.91
C MET A 672 -19.08 37.11 -40.51
N VAL A 673 -18.81 35.83 -40.78
CA VAL A 673 -17.66 35.35 -41.55
C VAL A 673 -18.10 35.23 -43.01
#